data_AF-A0A7L3IEH0-F1
#
_entry.id   AF-A0A7L3IEH0-F1
#
_cell.length_a   1.000
_cell.length_b   1.000
_cell.length_c   1.000
_cell.angle_alpha   90.00
_cell.angle_beta   90.00
_cell.angle_gamma   90.00
#
_symmetry.space_group_name_H-M   'P 1'
#
loop_
_entity.id
_entity.type
_entity.pdbx_description
1 polymer ?
#
loop_
_entity_poly.entity_id
_entity_poly.type
_entity_poly.pdbx_seq_one_letter_code
_entity_poly.pdbx_strand_id
1 'polypeptide(L)'
;QAGMALYKIVPKNPYYFWSVMSLIMQSISAQDENLSKTMFLPLAERMVEKMVKEDKIEAEAEVELYYMILERLEKYKEALDVVRGKLGEKLTSELQSRENKCMAMYKKLRRWPECNALARRLLLKNSDDWQFYITYFDSVFQLIDESWTPPAEQEHSLEGEVHCSIEQAVQFIEERITEESKSSRPLRGPYLAKLELIRRLRHRGCNDEYKLGDPEELMFQYFKKFGDKPCCFTDLKVFVDLLPPSQYTKFIRQLLAVIPLAAAAENEVALPGDIKALQQHLCVVQLSRLLGIYHAMEKKQKLAVVRELMLRYRHGLEFGKSCLKTELQFSDYYCLLAVHLLLDLWLEGEEAAVWQCLTLLEEGLAHSPSNAQFKLLLIRIYCRLGAFEPVSELYSSLDAKHIQHDTIGYLLTRYAGSLGHYAAASQSCNFALRFFHSNQKDTSEYIIQAYKYGAFEKIPEFIAFRNRLNSSLHFAQVRTERMLLDLLLEANISTSLEESIKSMSLSPEEDDIPWKDLRDNRDLTVLFSWDPKDRDISEEHRKLSLEEETLWLRIRSLTLRLVSGLPTLGHTIQPKNSEKTAENGVSSKIDTIRALLQQLEAAVDSGKKFLEQKIQYPVLGPPPTRMAGFFSNGSCQCQTSLFYLVSDIYELDTNGLEDSAEIQERIGNSFKSLVERLTDLFNKCKGDLIEVRDGTLKTHPNLLENLVFFVETISIALWVSSYCDSVLRPFKSNLQKKKKKKKESSVAMPPVFTHFLDYVTELQTLTSNVIDHIKGLEIILTALKLEELSLKDTLHLQEEKKFTKTVQGKVQSSYHHSVQEIGELLKKRLDTIKKLKI
;
A
#
# COMPACT_ATOMS: atom_id res chain seq x y z
N GLN A 1 37.88 -0.34 13.30
CA GLN A 1 39.28 -0.85 13.32
C GLN A 1 40.08 -0.42 12.09
N ALA A 2 39.62 -0.72 10.86
CA ALA A 2 40.31 -0.31 9.63
C ALA A 2 40.52 1.21 9.51
N GLY A 3 39.51 2.04 9.84
CA GLY A 3 39.66 3.51 9.83
C GLY A 3 40.77 4.01 10.76
N MET A 4 40.92 3.42 11.95
CA MET A 4 41.98 3.80 12.90
C MET A 4 43.38 3.39 12.41
N ALA A 5 43.48 2.24 11.72
CA ALA A 5 44.73 1.86 11.07
C ALA A 5 45.10 2.84 9.95
N LEU A 6 44.12 3.25 9.13
CA LEU A 6 44.32 4.23 8.07
C LEU A 6 44.76 5.60 8.62
N TYR A 7 44.13 6.07 9.70
CA TYR A 7 44.53 7.30 10.38
C TYR A 7 45.96 7.24 10.95
N LYS A 8 46.40 6.08 11.45
CA LYS A 8 47.79 5.89 11.91
C LYS A 8 48.81 5.94 10.78
N ILE A 9 48.44 5.47 9.59
CA ILE A 9 49.32 5.53 8.40
C ILE A 9 49.36 6.95 7.84
N VAL A 10 48.19 7.58 7.69
CA VAL A 10 48.05 8.93 7.17
C VAL A 10 47.11 9.71 8.10
N PRO A 11 47.61 10.65 8.92
CA PRO A 11 46.83 11.34 9.96
C PRO A 11 45.94 12.44 9.37
N LYS A 12 44.92 12.05 8.60
CA LYS A 12 43.87 12.94 8.09
C LYS A 12 42.60 12.81 8.93
N ASN A 13 42.02 13.93 9.36
CA ASN A 13 40.84 13.95 10.25
C ASN A 13 39.67 13.08 9.75
N PRO A 14 39.29 13.07 8.46
CA PRO A 14 38.17 12.24 7.99
C PRO A 14 38.32 10.75 8.35
N TYR A 15 39.54 10.19 8.29
CA TYR A 15 39.77 8.78 8.62
C TYR A 15 39.55 8.47 10.11
N TYR A 16 39.84 9.44 10.98
CA TYR A 16 39.54 9.35 12.39
C TYR A 16 38.02 9.32 12.62
N PHE A 17 37.30 10.27 12.01
CA PHE A 17 35.85 10.38 12.17
C PHE A 17 35.06 9.26 11.46
N TRP A 18 35.60 8.63 10.42
CA TRP A 18 35.06 7.37 9.90
C TRP A 18 35.08 6.25 10.94
N SER A 19 36.11 6.22 11.78
CA SER A 19 36.18 5.26 12.89
C SER A 19 35.14 5.56 13.97
N VAL A 20 34.97 6.83 14.32
CA VAL A 20 33.94 7.29 15.25
C VAL A 20 32.54 6.93 14.72
N MET A 21 32.25 7.27 13.46
CA MET A 21 30.97 6.94 12.84
C MET A 21 30.73 5.42 12.78
N SER A 22 31.77 4.61 12.54
CA SER A 22 31.64 3.15 12.59
C SER A 22 31.28 2.61 13.98
N LEU A 23 31.73 3.25 15.06
CA LEU A 23 31.32 2.90 16.43
C LEU A 23 29.84 3.21 16.67
N ILE A 24 29.35 4.34 16.13
CA ILE A 24 27.93 4.69 16.19
C ILE A 24 27.11 3.68 15.39
N MET A 25 27.58 3.25 14.22
CA MET A 25 26.90 2.21 13.45
C MET A 25 26.82 0.89 14.20
N GLN A 26 27.89 0.49 14.89
CA GLN A 26 27.87 -0.69 15.77
C GLN A 26 26.85 -0.53 16.91
N SER A 27 26.80 0.65 17.53
CA SER A 27 25.82 1.00 18.56
C SER A 27 24.38 0.91 18.05
N ILE A 28 24.09 1.40 16.84
CA ILE A 28 22.76 1.35 16.23
C ILE A 28 22.35 -0.10 15.90
N SER A 29 23.30 -0.93 15.47
CA SER A 29 23.04 -2.33 15.11
C SER A 29 23.07 -3.31 16.28
N ALA A 30 23.47 -2.87 17.47
CA ALA A 30 23.65 -3.75 18.62
C ALA A 30 22.28 -4.27 19.10
N GLN A 31 22.17 -5.60 19.25
CA GLN A 31 20.98 -6.22 19.86
C GLN A 31 20.88 -5.92 21.37
N ASP A 32 22.02 -5.69 22.02
CA ASP A 32 22.10 -5.32 23.44
C ASP A 32 22.27 -3.80 23.61
N GLU A 33 21.22 -3.14 24.09
CA GLU A 33 21.23 -1.70 24.37
C GLU A 33 22.27 -1.30 25.43
N ASN A 34 22.61 -2.19 26.36
CA ASN A 34 23.61 -1.88 27.39
C ASN A 34 24.99 -1.73 26.76
N LEU A 35 25.37 -2.59 25.82
CA LEU A 35 26.63 -2.49 25.10
C LEU A 35 26.73 -1.18 24.30
N SER A 36 25.61 -0.76 23.71
CA SER A 36 25.47 0.51 22.99
C SER A 36 25.76 1.71 23.90
N LYS A 37 25.09 1.80 25.06
CA LYS A 37 25.18 2.94 25.98
C LYS A 37 26.42 2.95 26.87
N THR A 38 27.00 1.79 27.20
CA THR A 38 28.12 1.70 28.16
C THR A 38 29.49 1.56 27.51
N MET A 39 29.57 1.09 26.27
CA MET A 39 30.85 0.83 25.59
C MET A 39 31.01 1.63 24.30
N PHE A 40 30.11 1.46 23.33
CA PHE A 40 30.30 2.04 21.99
C PHE A 40 30.15 3.56 21.97
N LEU A 41 29.03 4.09 22.47
CA LEU A 41 28.79 5.54 22.47
C LEU A 41 29.76 6.30 23.39
N PRO A 42 30.07 5.86 24.63
CA PRO A 42 31.06 6.55 25.47
C PRO A 42 32.49 6.48 24.91
N LEU A 43 32.84 5.43 24.16
CA LEU A 43 34.11 5.39 23.44
C LEU A 43 34.13 6.41 22.30
N ALA A 44 33.06 6.49 21.50
CA ALA A 44 32.93 7.46 20.43
C ALA A 44 33.01 8.90 20.97
N GLU A 45 32.33 9.21 22.07
CA GLU A 45 32.41 10.51 22.74
C GLU A 45 33.85 10.84 23.16
N ARG A 46 34.52 9.97 23.90
CA ARG A 46 35.92 10.19 24.33
C ARG A 46 36.88 10.41 23.16
N MET A 47 36.63 9.73 22.03
CA MET A 47 37.40 9.92 20.81
C MET A 47 37.20 11.32 20.23
N VAL A 48 35.95 11.81 20.17
CA VAL A 48 35.67 13.15 19.66
C VAL A 48 36.15 14.23 20.64
N GLU A 49 35.94 14.08 21.94
CA GLU A 49 36.43 15.00 22.96
C GLU A 49 37.95 15.20 22.90
N LYS A 50 38.70 14.14 22.58
CA LYS A 50 40.14 14.24 22.37
C LYS A 50 40.46 15.24 21.24
N MET A 51 39.75 15.15 20.12
CA MET A 51 39.94 16.06 18.98
C MET A 51 39.48 17.48 19.30
N VAL A 52 38.42 17.64 20.10
CA VAL A 52 37.97 18.94 20.62
C VAL A 52 39.06 19.58 21.49
N LYS A 53 39.66 18.83 22.43
CA LYS A 53 40.74 19.32 23.31
C LYS A 53 42.02 19.69 22.55
N GLU A 54 42.28 19.02 21.42
CA GLU A 54 43.41 19.30 20.53
C GLU A 54 43.14 20.41 19.50
N ASP A 55 41.96 21.05 19.52
CA ASP A 55 41.48 22.03 18.52
C ASP A 55 41.55 21.52 17.07
N LYS A 56 41.27 20.22 16.87
CA LYS A 56 41.31 19.51 15.57
C LYS A 56 39.92 19.23 15.00
N ILE A 57 38.91 19.97 15.44
CA ILE A 57 37.60 19.97 14.80
C ILE A 57 37.63 21.05 13.72
N GLU A 58 37.79 20.62 12.47
CA GLU A 58 38.00 21.48 11.31
C GLU A 58 36.69 21.73 10.56
N ALA A 59 35.80 20.74 10.47
CA ALA A 59 34.64 20.75 9.59
C ALA A 59 33.29 20.66 10.32
N GLU A 60 32.22 21.09 9.63
CA GLU A 60 30.83 21.03 10.09
C GLU A 60 30.38 19.59 10.43
N ALA A 61 30.69 18.64 9.55
CA ALA A 61 30.39 17.22 9.72
C ALA A 61 30.87 16.63 11.06
N GLU A 62 32.00 17.12 11.57
CA GLU A 62 32.59 16.64 12.83
C GLU A 62 31.80 17.18 14.04
N VAL A 63 31.27 18.40 13.93
CA VAL A 63 30.38 19.01 14.93
C VAL A 63 29.02 18.30 14.92
N GLU A 64 28.45 18.02 13.75
CA GLU A 64 27.21 17.25 13.61
C GLU A 64 27.34 15.85 14.22
N LEU A 65 28.45 15.16 13.92
CA LEU A 65 28.75 13.85 14.48
C LEU A 65 28.89 13.92 16.00
N TYR A 66 29.53 14.96 16.54
CA TYR A 66 29.64 15.14 17.99
C TYR A 66 28.29 15.38 18.65
N TYR A 67 27.47 16.27 18.08
CA TYR A 67 26.11 16.53 18.51
C TYR A 67 25.27 15.24 18.52
N MET A 68 25.34 14.44 17.44
CA MET A 68 24.63 13.17 17.34
C MET A 68 25.06 12.16 18.43
N ILE A 69 26.35 12.11 18.78
CA ILE A 69 26.86 11.24 19.86
C ILE A 69 26.28 11.69 21.20
N LEU A 70 26.38 12.98 21.53
CA LEU A 70 25.89 13.53 22.79
C LEU A 70 24.38 13.37 22.93
N GLU A 71 23.64 13.60 21.84
CA GLU A 71 22.20 13.38 21.80
C GLU A 71 21.84 11.91 22.06
N ARG A 72 22.55 10.95 21.46
CA ARG A 72 22.33 9.51 21.66
C ARG A 72 22.73 9.02 23.05
N LEU A 73 23.69 9.68 23.69
CA LEU A 73 24.06 9.45 25.09
C LEU A 73 23.10 10.11 26.08
N GLU A 74 22.09 10.83 25.59
CA GLU A 74 21.14 11.59 26.40
C GLU A 74 21.82 12.72 27.21
N LYS A 75 23.02 13.15 26.77
CA LYS A 75 23.80 14.27 27.30
C LYS A 75 23.35 15.58 26.65
N TYR A 76 22.07 15.89 26.82
CA TYR A 76 21.40 16.97 26.08
C TYR A 76 21.93 18.36 26.45
N LYS A 77 22.40 18.56 27.69
CA LYS A 77 22.97 19.83 28.12
C LYS A 77 24.30 20.08 27.43
N GLU A 78 25.16 19.08 27.40
CA GLU A 78 26.46 19.13 26.72
C GLU A 78 26.27 19.31 25.21
N ALA A 79 25.30 18.62 24.60
CA ALA A 79 24.95 18.79 23.20
C ALA A 79 24.52 20.24 22.88
N LEU A 80 23.69 20.82 23.75
CA LEU A 80 23.26 22.21 23.64
C LEU A 80 24.46 23.17 23.75
N ASP A 81 25.35 22.95 24.71
CA ASP A 81 26.52 23.79 24.94
C ASP A 81 27.47 23.75 23.72
N VAL A 82 27.61 22.60 23.06
CA VAL A 82 28.38 22.46 21.80
C VAL A 82 27.78 23.29 20.67
N VAL A 83 26.47 23.18 20.44
CA VAL A 83 25.76 23.89 19.37
C VAL A 83 25.68 25.40 19.64
N ARG A 84 25.59 25.81 20.92
CA ARG A 84 25.60 27.23 21.28
C ARG A 84 26.99 27.84 21.29
N GLY A 85 28.02 27.07 21.63
CA GLY A 85 29.39 27.52 21.72
C GLY A 85 30.09 27.70 20.38
N LYS A 86 31.43 27.86 20.43
CA LYS A 86 32.30 28.13 19.27
C LYS A 86 32.21 27.07 18.18
N LEU A 87 32.00 25.79 18.54
CA LEU A 87 31.87 24.72 17.55
C LEU A 87 30.60 24.86 16.71
N GLY A 88 29.51 25.33 17.31
CA GLY A 88 28.25 25.57 16.60
C GLY A 88 28.31 26.69 15.56
N GLU A 89 29.28 27.60 15.64
CA GLU A 89 29.52 28.61 14.58
C GLU A 89 29.90 27.98 13.24
N LYS A 90 30.34 26.71 13.24
CA LYS A 90 30.65 25.94 12.02
C LYS A 90 29.41 25.34 11.36
N LEU A 91 28.27 25.26 12.06
CA LEU A 91 27.01 24.71 11.55
C LEU A 91 26.29 25.73 10.67
N THR A 92 26.72 25.82 9.40
CA THR A 92 26.32 26.91 8.48
C THR A 92 25.77 26.42 7.15
N SER A 93 25.89 25.12 6.82
CA SER A 93 25.47 24.59 5.53
C SER A 93 23.94 24.59 5.35
N GLU A 94 23.18 24.24 6.38
CA GLU A 94 21.72 24.19 6.34
C GLU A 94 21.07 25.44 6.96
N LEU A 95 19.98 25.90 6.34
CA LEU A 95 19.18 27.02 6.86
C LEU A 95 18.69 26.69 8.28
N GLN A 96 19.03 27.55 9.24
CA GLN A 96 18.63 27.41 10.65
C GLN A 96 19.08 26.08 11.31
N SER A 97 20.15 25.44 10.81
CA SER A 97 20.69 24.19 11.41
C SER A 97 20.92 24.34 12.91
N ARG A 98 21.62 25.42 13.29
CA ARG A 98 21.95 25.73 14.68
C ARG A 98 20.70 25.95 15.52
N GLU A 99 19.75 26.77 15.04
CA GLU A 99 18.50 27.03 15.77
C GLU A 99 17.63 25.78 15.91
N ASN A 100 17.53 24.92 14.88
CA ASN A 100 16.78 23.68 14.94
C ASN A 100 17.39 22.69 15.93
N LYS A 101 18.72 22.54 15.94
CA LYS A 101 19.44 21.69 16.91
C LYS A 101 19.31 22.25 18.34
N CYS A 102 19.40 23.57 18.54
CA CYS A 102 19.11 24.21 19.84
C CYS A 102 17.67 23.93 20.28
N MET A 103 16.69 24.11 19.39
CA MET A 103 15.27 23.87 19.68
C MET A 103 15.01 22.41 20.11
N ALA A 104 15.61 21.44 19.41
CA ALA A 104 15.51 20.03 19.77
C ALA A 104 16.06 19.77 21.18
N MET A 105 17.22 20.35 21.52
CA MET A 105 17.82 20.19 22.85
C MET A 105 17.02 20.90 23.95
N TYR A 106 16.51 22.11 23.71
CA TYR A 106 15.65 22.79 24.69
C TYR A 106 14.39 21.97 25.00
N LYS A 107 13.74 21.39 23.99
CA LYS A 107 12.58 20.52 24.18
C LYS A 107 12.93 19.29 25.03
N LYS A 108 14.05 18.60 24.74
CA LYS A 108 14.49 17.43 25.51
C LYS A 108 14.88 17.77 26.95
N LEU A 109 15.45 18.94 27.17
CA LEU A 109 15.80 19.47 28.51
C LEU A 109 14.62 20.09 29.26
N ARG A 110 13.43 20.18 28.63
CA ARG A 110 12.26 20.91 29.15
C ARG A 110 12.58 22.37 29.52
N ARG A 111 13.45 23.01 28.73
CA ARG A 111 13.78 24.43 28.82
C ARG A 111 12.77 25.23 28.02
N TRP A 112 11.54 25.31 28.55
CA TRP A 112 10.42 25.96 27.88
C TRP A 112 10.58 27.47 27.67
N PRO A 113 11.21 28.25 28.57
CA PRO A 113 11.46 29.67 28.33
C PRO A 113 12.32 29.90 27.08
N GLU A 114 13.41 29.16 26.94
CA GLU A 114 14.30 29.22 25.78
C GLU A 114 13.62 28.73 24.49
N CYS A 115 12.82 27.66 24.57
CA CYS A 115 11.99 27.22 23.45
C CYS A 115 11.08 28.35 22.95
N ASN A 116 10.41 29.02 23.90
CA ASN A 116 9.44 30.06 23.59
C ASN A 116 10.09 31.27 22.93
N ALA A 117 11.15 31.80 23.54
CA ALA A 117 11.87 32.95 23.05
C ALA A 117 12.50 32.68 21.67
N LEU A 118 13.08 31.48 21.47
CA LEU A 118 13.62 31.08 20.18
C LEU A 118 12.52 30.98 19.10
N ALA A 119 11.41 30.32 19.39
CA ALA A 119 10.29 30.18 18.45
C ALA A 119 9.72 31.55 18.07
N ARG A 120 9.52 32.43 19.06
CA ARG A 120 9.09 33.81 18.85
C ARG A 120 10.06 34.59 17.96
N ARG A 121 11.36 34.53 18.26
CA ARG A 121 12.41 35.21 17.48
C ARG A 121 12.42 34.73 16.02
N LEU A 122 12.22 33.44 15.80
CA LEU A 122 12.16 32.87 14.45
C LEU A 122 10.89 33.25 13.71
N LEU A 123 9.74 33.32 14.40
CA LEU A 123 8.48 33.81 13.83
C LEU A 123 8.50 35.30 13.49
N LEU A 124 9.24 36.11 14.26
CA LEU A 124 9.49 37.52 13.92
C LEU A 124 10.32 37.67 12.65
N LYS A 125 11.19 36.71 12.33
CA LYS A 125 11.99 36.68 11.10
C LYS A 125 11.19 36.11 9.92
N ASN A 126 10.40 35.07 10.14
CA ASN A 126 9.52 34.44 9.16
C ASN A 126 8.17 34.08 9.80
N SER A 127 7.16 34.89 9.53
CA SER A 127 5.81 34.78 10.10
C SER A 127 4.97 33.63 9.52
N ASP A 128 5.47 32.86 8.53
CA ASP A 128 4.75 31.74 7.89
C ASP A 128 5.28 30.35 8.29
N ASP A 129 6.27 30.28 9.20
CA ASP A 129 6.87 28.99 9.58
C ASP A 129 6.02 28.25 10.62
N TRP A 130 5.17 27.33 10.13
CA TRP A 130 4.22 26.59 10.95
C TRP A 130 4.87 25.78 12.09
N GLN A 131 6.08 25.25 11.90
CA GLN A 131 6.74 24.44 12.92
C GLN A 131 7.03 25.24 14.20
N PHE A 132 7.30 26.55 14.04
CA PHE A 132 7.59 27.45 15.15
C PHE A 132 6.32 27.97 15.79
N TYR A 133 5.19 28.10 15.09
CA TYR A 133 3.90 28.34 15.74
C TYR A 133 3.51 27.19 16.69
N ILE A 134 3.62 25.94 16.22
CA ILE A 134 3.33 24.77 17.05
C ILE A 134 4.23 24.76 18.29
N THR A 135 5.53 24.97 18.10
CA THR A 135 6.50 25.00 19.20
C THR A 135 6.27 26.19 20.15
N TYR A 136 5.95 27.36 19.61
CA TYR A 136 5.63 28.56 20.39
C TYR A 136 4.42 28.28 21.30
N PHE A 137 3.31 27.79 20.74
CA PHE A 137 2.13 27.46 21.54
C PHE A 137 2.41 26.35 22.55
N ASP A 138 3.11 25.27 22.17
CA ASP A 138 3.50 24.21 23.11
C ASP A 138 4.24 24.81 24.31
N SER A 139 5.24 25.66 24.06
CA SER A 139 6.05 26.28 25.10
C SER A 139 5.27 27.27 25.98
N VAL A 140 4.41 28.14 25.42
CA VAL A 140 3.58 29.06 26.20
C VAL A 140 2.71 28.28 27.18
N PHE A 141 2.06 27.23 26.69
CA PHE A 141 1.15 26.44 27.51
C PHE A 141 1.87 25.65 28.61
N GLN A 142 3.07 25.14 28.36
CA GLN A 142 3.91 24.55 29.41
C GLN A 142 4.32 25.58 30.46
N LEU A 143 4.70 26.79 30.05
CA LEU A 143 5.05 27.88 30.98
C LEU A 143 3.88 28.30 31.87
N ILE A 144 2.66 28.32 31.32
CA ILE A 144 1.43 28.56 32.08
C ILE A 144 1.22 27.46 33.13
N ASP A 145 1.35 26.19 32.72
CA ASP A 145 1.16 25.05 33.63
C ASP A 145 2.21 25.03 34.75
N GLU A 146 3.44 25.44 34.43
CA GLU A 146 4.55 25.58 35.39
C GLU A 146 4.44 26.86 36.24
N SER A 147 3.45 27.72 35.98
CA SER A 147 3.30 29.04 36.63
C SER A 147 4.59 29.86 36.60
N TRP A 148 5.31 29.78 35.48
CA TRP A 148 6.61 30.43 35.33
C TRP A 148 6.47 31.95 35.34
N THR A 149 7.38 32.63 36.03
CA THR A 149 7.46 34.10 36.06
C THR A 149 8.85 34.57 35.66
N PRO A 150 8.97 35.72 34.95
CA PRO A 150 10.26 36.23 34.52
C PRO A 150 11.16 36.59 35.73
N PRO A 151 12.48 36.36 35.64
CA PRO A 151 13.42 36.77 36.68
C PRO A 151 13.51 38.29 36.79
N ALA A 152 13.61 38.83 38.01
CA ALA A 152 13.52 40.27 38.28
C ALA A 152 14.73 41.11 37.79
N GLU A 153 15.91 40.50 37.65
CA GLU A 153 17.18 41.21 37.40
C GLU A 153 17.98 40.64 36.21
N GLN A 154 17.45 39.63 35.50
CA GLN A 154 18.14 38.94 34.40
C GLN A 154 17.28 38.96 33.12
N GLU A 155 17.91 38.74 31.95
CA GLU A 155 17.17 38.50 30.71
C GLU A 155 16.21 37.30 30.90
N HIS A 156 15.01 37.38 30.32
CA HIS A 156 13.95 36.37 30.54
C HIS A 156 14.40 34.95 30.19
N SER A 157 15.27 34.83 29.19
CA SER A 157 15.91 33.58 28.79
C SER A 157 17.19 33.88 28.01
N LEU A 158 17.99 32.85 27.77
CA LEU A 158 19.19 32.92 26.94
C LEU A 158 18.93 33.19 25.44
N GLU A 159 17.67 33.25 25.01
CA GLU A 159 17.24 33.55 23.64
C GLU A 159 16.44 34.86 23.56
N GLY A 160 16.30 35.57 24.69
CA GLY A 160 15.59 36.84 24.81
C GLY A 160 14.23 36.72 25.50
N GLU A 161 13.29 37.57 25.07
CA GLU A 161 11.97 37.75 25.68
C GLU A 161 11.08 36.50 25.57
N VAL A 162 10.49 36.12 26.70
CA VAL A 162 9.60 34.96 26.89
C VAL A 162 8.17 35.42 27.12
N HIS A 163 7.22 34.77 26.44
CA HIS A 163 5.78 34.90 26.70
C HIS A 163 5.30 33.73 27.55
N CYS A 164 4.61 34.03 28.64
CA CYS A 164 4.20 33.07 29.67
C CYS A 164 2.71 33.16 30.04
N SER A 165 1.94 34.04 29.39
CA SER A 165 0.49 34.13 29.59
C SER A 165 -0.30 34.04 28.28
N ILE A 166 -1.61 33.76 28.42
CA ILE A 166 -2.55 33.73 27.30
C ILE A 166 -2.62 35.12 26.65
N GLU A 167 -2.65 36.19 27.44
CA GLU A 167 -2.71 37.57 26.95
C GLU A 167 -1.52 37.90 26.05
N GLN A 168 -0.31 37.50 26.45
CA GLN A 168 0.90 37.71 25.66
C GLN A 168 0.89 36.91 24.35
N ALA A 169 0.36 35.68 24.38
CA ALA A 169 0.22 34.87 23.17
C ALA A 169 -0.83 35.44 22.20
N VAL A 170 -1.99 35.86 22.73
CA VAL A 170 -3.05 36.52 21.94
C VAL A 170 -2.49 37.79 21.29
N GLN A 171 -1.84 38.66 22.08
CA GLN A 171 -1.25 39.89 21.57
C GLN A 171 -0.23 39.61 20.46
N PHE A 172 0.66 38.64 20.66
CA PHE A 172 1.67 38.29 19.67
C PHE A 172 1.05 37.88 18.33
N ILE A 173 -0.01 37.05 18.35
CA ILE A 173 -0.69 36.61 17.12
C ILE A 173 -1.41 37.77 16.43
N GLU A 174 -2.11 38.62 17.18
CA GLU A 174 -2.77 39.82 16.62
C GLU A 174 -1.77 40.80 16.00
N GLU A 175 -0.60 40.98 16.63
CA GLU A 175 0.49 41.78 16.08
C GLU A 175 1.00 41.21 14.75
N ARG A 176 1.24 39.89 14.68
CA ARG A 176 1.68 39.24 13.43
C ARG A 176 0.64 39.38 12.32
N ILE A 177 -0.65 39.21 12.63
CA ILE A 177 -1.73 39.44 11.65
C ILE A 177 -1.76 40.89 11.19
N THR A 178 -1.62 41.84 12.11
CA THR A 178 -1.64 43.28 11.81
C THR A 178 -0.46 43.68 10.93
N GLU A 179 0.73 43.16 11.19
CA GLU A 179 1.92 43.36 10.36
C GLU A 179 1.73 42.76 8.96
N GLU A 180 1.24 41.52 8.87
CA GLU A 180 0.96 40.87 7.58
C GLU A 180 -0.11 41.60 6.78
N SER A 181 -1.10 42.21 7.43
CA SER A 181 -2.16 42.96 6.74
C SER A 181 -1.63 44.17 5.95
N LYS A 182 -0.43 44.67 6.29
CA LYS A 182 0.26 45.76 5.59
C LYS A 182 1.00 45.25 4.35
N SER A 183 1.22 43.95 4.23
CA SER A 183 1.87 43.34 3.06
C SER A 183 0.94 43.31 1.86
N SER A 184 1.49 43.56 0.67
CA SER A 184 0.77 43.38 -0.60
C SER A 184 0.44 41.91 -0.90
N ARG A 185 1.12 40.97 -0.21
CA ARG A 185 0.91 39.53 -0.29
C ARG A 185 0.86 38.98 1.13
N PRO A 186 -0.31 38.97 1.78
CA PRO A 186 -0.43 38.50 3.16
C PRO A 186 -0.08 37.01 3.24
N LEU A 187 0.70 36.63 4.26
CA LEU A 187 1.03 35.24 4.55
C LEU A 187 -0.12 34.52 5.28
N ARG A 188 -0.15 33.19 5.19
CA ARG A 188 -1.28 32.37 5.69
C ARG A 188 -1.11 32.04 7.17
N GLY A 189 0.12 31.82 7.60
CA GLY A 189 0.55 31.34 8.91
C GLY A 189 -0.12 32.08 10.07
N PRO A 190 -0.08 33.42 10.15
CA PRO A 190 -0.65 34.14 11.29
C PRO A 190 -2.17 33.94 11.45
N TYR A 191 -2.90 33.87 10.33
CA TYR A 191 -4.35 33.64 10.36
C TYR A 191 -4.70 32.23 10.82
N LEU A 192 -3.93 31.22 10.38
CA LEU A 192 -4.09 29.84 10.85
C LEU A 192 -3.65 29.66 12.31
N ALA A 193 -2.61 30.39 12.73
CA ALA A 193 -2.11 30.37 14.10
C ALA A 193 -3.16 30.88 15.09
N LYS A 194 -3.97 31.86 14.69
CA LYS A 194 -5.11 32.34 15.49
C LYS A 194 -6.17 31.26 15.70
N LEU A 195 -6.53 30.50 14.66
CA LEU A 195 -7.45 29.36 14.78
C LEU A 195 -6.86 28.24 15.65
N GLU A 196 -5.56 27.96 15.51
CA GLU A 196 -4.86 26.96 16.32
C GLU A 196 -4.83 27.34 17.81
N LEU A 197 -4.61 28.61 18.12
CA LEU A 197 -4.65 29.09 19.51
C LEU A 197 -6.03 28.91 20.13
N ILE A 198 -7.10 29.26 19.40
CA ILE A 198 -8.49 29.00 19.84
C ILE A 198 -8.69 27.50 20.10
N ARG A 199 -8.29 26.65 19.14
CA ARG A 199 -8.41 25.20 19.27
C ARG A 199 -7.75 24.70 20.55
N ARG A 200 -6.53 25.12 20.85
CA ARG A 200 -5.81 24.71 22.06
C ARG A 200 -6.46 25.22 23.34
N LEU A 201 -6.95 26.46 23.36
CA LEU A 201 -7.67 27.02 24.50
C LEU A 201 -8.96 26.23 24.81
N ARG A 202 -9.75 25.86 23.79
CA ARG A 202 -10.93 24.99 23.94
C ARG A 202 -10.59 23.64 24.55
N HIS A 203 -9.55 22.98 24.01
CA HIS A 203 -9.12 21.67 24.51
C HIS A 203 -8.67 21.70 25.98
N ARG A 204 -8.17 22.85 26.44
CA ARG A 204 -7.81 23.08 27.85
C ARG A 204 -8.97 23.49 28.75
N GLY A 205 -10.16 23.75 28.19
CA GLY A 205 -11.30 24.28 28.94
C GLY A 205 -11.11 25.74 29.39
N CYS A 206 -10.22 26.49 28.74
CA CYS A 206 -9.99 27.89 29.05
C CYS A 206 -11.09 28.75 28.40
N ASN A 207 -11.80 29.54 29.21
CA ASN A 207 -12.85 30.42 28.71
C ASN A 207 -12.31 31.62 27.93
N ASP A 208 -11.01 31.92 27.97
CA ASP A 208 -10.41 33.12 27.34
C ASP A 208 -10.42 33.11 25.80
N GLU A 209 -10.88 32.04 25.17
CA GLU A 209 -10.98 31.96 23.72
C GLU A 209 -11.86 33.04 23.07
N TYR A 210 -12.86 33.57 23.80
CA TYR A 210 -13.74 34.63 23.28
C TYR A 210 -12.94 35.89 22.92
N LYS A 211 -11.75 36.08 23.52
CA LYS A 211 -10.85 37.20 23.24
C LYS A 211 -10.29 37.17 21.80
N LEU A 212 -10.25 36.00 21.16
CA LEU A 212 -9.74 35.81 19.81
C LEU A 212 -10.84 35.92 18.74
N GLY A 213 -12.11 35.90 19.13
CA GLY A 213 -13.26 35.97 18.23
C GLY A 213 -13.85 34.61 17.88
N ASP A 214 -14.95 34.64 17.10
CA ASP A 214 -15.70 33.45 16.72
C ASP A 214 -15.01 32.68 15.56
N PRO A 215 -14.72 31.37 15.71
CA PRO A 215 -14.11 30.58 14.64
C PRO A 215 -14.87 30.58 13.31
N GLU A 216 -16.21 30.61 13.34
CA GLU A 216 -17.03 30.71 12.11
C GLU A 216 -16.64 31.96 11.31
N GLU A 217 -16.57 33.11 11.98
CA GLU A 217 -16.20 34.39 11.36
C GLU A 217 -14.72 34.42 10.94
N LEU A 218 -13.81 33.86 11.74
CA LEU A 218 -12.39 33.80 11.39
C LEU A 218 -12.13 32.92 10.16
N MET A 219 -12.80 31.76 10.07
CA MET A 219 -12.72 30.89 8.89
C MET A 219 -13.34 31.56 7.66
N PHE A 220 -14.43 32.32 7.82
CA PHE A 220 -15.02 33.12 6.75
C PHE A 220 -14.06 34.22 6.26
N GLN A 221 -13.42 34.97 7.17
CA GLN A 221 -12.43 35.99 6.82
C GLN A 221 -11.21 35.40 6.13
N TYR A 222 -10.76 34.23 6.59
CA TYR A 222 -9.70 33.46 5.94
C TYR A 222 -10.09 33.10 4.50
N PHE A 223 -11.30 32.56 4.30
CA PHE A 223 -11.85 32.26 2.98
C PHE A 223 -11.92 33.49 2.08
N LYS A 224 -12.33 34.66 2.59
CA LYS A 224 -12.33 35.90 1.79
C LYS A 224 -10.94 36.31 1.30
N LYS A 225 -9.89 36.01 2.06
CA LYS A 225 -8.50 36.36 1.73
C LYS A 225 -7.82 35.34 0.82
N PHE A 226 -8.06 34.05 1.05
CA PHE A 226 -7.31 32.94 0.44
C PHE A 226 -8.18 31.98 -0.37
N GLY A 227 -9.49 32.20 -0.46
CA GLY A 227 -10.44 31.29 -1.11
C GLY A 227 -10.20 31.11 -2.62
N ASP A 228 -9.50 32.04 -3.27
CA ASP A 228 -9.07 31.92 -4.67
C ASP A 228 -7.83 31.01 -4.83
N LYS A 229 -7.29 30.47 -3.73
CA LYS A 229 -6.13 29.56 -3.74
C LYS A 229 -6.57 28.11 -3.53
N PRO A 230 -5.98 27.15 -4.28
CA PRO A 230 -6.28 25.73 -4.12
C PRO A 230 -6.07 25.17 -2.70
N CYS A 231 -5.15 25.75 -1.93
CA CYS A 231 -4.85 25.34 -0.55
C CYS A 231 -5.90 25.77 0.49
N CYS A 232 -6.85 26.65 0.15
CA CYS A 232 -7.83 27.15 1.12
C CYS A 232 -8.61 26.00 1.79
N PHE A 233 -8.98 24.98 1.01
CA PHE A 233 -9.64 23.79 1.56
C PHE A 233 -8.76 23.04 2.57
N THR A 234 -7.49 22.73 2.21
CA THR A 234 -6.61 21.94 3.09
C THR A 234 -6.27 22.69 4.37
N ASP A 235 -6.16 24.02 4.28
CA ASP A 235 -5.86 24.89 5.41
C ASP A 235 -7.06 24.98 6.36
N LEU A 236 -8.30 25.05 5.85
CA LEU A 236 -9.51 25.05 6.66
C LEU A 236 -9.93 23.66 7.17
N LYS A 237 -9.62 22.58 6.44
CA LYS A 237 -10.00 21.19 6.77
C LYS A 237 -9.60 20.80 8.20
N VAL A 238 -8.44 21.28 8.68
CA VAL A 238 -7.91 20.89 10.01
C VAL A 238 -8.56 21.64 11.18
N PHE A 239 -9.42 22.64 10.90
CA PHE A 239 -10.09 23.48 11.90
C PHE A 239 -11.62 23.39 11.86
N VAL A 240 -12.20 22.55 10.98
CA VAL A 240 -13.67 22.41 10.90
C VAL A 240 -14.29 21.83 12.17
N ASP A 241 -13.49 21.18 13.03
CA ASP A 241 -13.89 20.72 14.36
C ASP A 241 -14.23 21.86 15.33
N LEU A 242 -13.80 23.09 15.01
CA LEU A 242 -14.19 24.30 15.74
C LEU A 242 -15.64 24.74 15.45
N LEU A 243 -16.26 24.20 14.41
CA LEU A 243 -17.65 24.50 14.06
C LEU A 243 -18.58 23.42 14.63
N PRO A 244 -19.64 23.78 15.37
CA PRO A 244 -20.68 22.82 15.74
C PRO A 244 -21.49 22.40 14.49
N PRO A 245 -21.96 21.13 14.41
CA PRO A 245 -22.74 20.64 13.28
C PRO A 245 -23.99 21.47 12.92
N SER A 246 -24.59 22.13 13.92
CA SER A 246 -25.74 23.03 13.72
C SER A 246 -25.43 24.27 12.88
N GLN A 247 -24.16 24.67 12.77
CA GLN A 247 -23.73 25.85 12.01
C GLN A 247 -23.31 25.53 10.57
N TYR A 248 -23.10 24.26 10.21
CA TYR A 248 -22.53 23.88 8.91
C TYR A 248 -23.27 24.48 7.71
N THR A 249 -24.60 24.35 7.67
CA THR A 249 -25.40 24.89 6.57
C THR A 249 -25.39 26.43 6.54
N LYS A 250 -25.37 27.08 7.71
CA LYS A 250 -25.31 28.55 7.82
C LYS A 250 -23.97 29.06 7.30
N PHE A 251 -22.87 28.44 7.74
CA PHE A 251 -21.51 28.77 7.34
C PHE A 251 -21.34 28.65 5.82
N ILE A 252 -21.76 27.53 5.21
CA ILE A 252 -21.68 27.35 3.75
C ILE A 252 -22.49 28.43 3.00
N ARG A 253 -23.69 28.79 3.46
CA ARG A 253 -24.46 29.89 2.85
C ARG A 253 -23.74 31.23 2.94
N GLN A 254 -23.09 31.52 4.07
CA GLN A 254 -22.28 32.72 4.26
C GLN A 254 -21.09 32.75 3.28
N LEU A 255 -20.40 31.62 3.08
CA LEU A 255 -19.31 31.51 2.11
C LEU A 255 -19.81 31.74 0.67
N LEU A 256 -20.93 31.13 0.29
CA LEU A 256 -21.51 31.29 -1.05
C LEU A 256 -21.90 32.75 -1.35
N ALA A 257 -22.42 33.47 -0.36
CA ALA A 257 -22.94 34.82 -0.52
C ALA A 257 -21.88 35.87 -0.95
N VAL A 258 -20.58 35.60 -0.72
CA VAL A 258 -19.50 36.53 -1.08
C VAL A 258 -18.82 36.19 -2.41
N ILE A 259 -19.20 35.09 -3.06
CA ILE A 259 -18.59 34.66 -4.32
C ILE A 259 -19.24 35.43 -5.48
N PRO A 260 -18.46 36.08 -6.35
CA PRO A 260 -19.01 36.80 -7.50
C PRO A 260 -19.42 35.81 -8.60
N LEU A 261 -20.61 35.23 -8.45
CA LEU A 261 -21.24 34.39 -9.47
C LEU A 261 -22.11 35.26 -10.38
N ALA A 262 -22.17 34.92 -11.67
CA ALA A 262 -23.04 35.60 -12.62
C ALA A 262 -24.52 35.45 -12.21
N ALA A 263 -25.30 36.52 -12.39
CA ALA A 263 -26.73 36.47 -12.15
C ALA A 263 -27.37 35.44 -13.10
N ALA A 264 -27.98 34.42 -12.52
CA ALA A 264 -28.70 33.39 -13.27
C ALA A 264 -30.17 33.80 -13.42
N ALA A 265 -30.78 33.47 -14.56
CA ALA A 265 -32.23 33.57 -14.70
C ALA A 265 -32.94 32.60 -13.73
N GLU A 266 -34.23 32.80 -13.50
CA GLU A 266 -35.04 31.92 -12.64
C GLU A 266 -34.95 30.47 -13.18
N ASN A 267 -34.40 29.54 -12.38
CA ASN A 267 -34.08 28.14 -12.71
C ASN A 267 -32.75 27.84 -13.44
N GLU A 268 -31.86 28.83 -13.63
CA GLU A 268 -30.51 28.59 -14.16
C GLU A 268 -29.45 28.47 -13.05
N VAL A 269 -28.37 27.72 -13.33
CA VAL A 269 -27.25 27.54 -12.39
C VAL A 269 -26.32 28.75 -12.47
N ALA A 270 -26.03 29.39 -11.34
CA ALA A 270 -25.07 30.48 -11.29
C ALA A 270 -23.64 29.97 -11.56
N LEU A 271 -22.97 30.60 -12.53
CA LEU A 271 -21.64 30.23 -13.02
C LEU A 271 -20.58 31.28 -12.61
N PRO A 272 -19.32 30.87 -12.37
CA PRO A 272 -18.24 31.80 -12.07
C PRO A 272 -17.86 32.63 -13.30
N GLY A 273 -17.53 33.91 -13.10
CA GLY A 273 -17.08 34.83 -14.15
C GLY A 273 -15.58 34.78 -14.46
N ASP A 274 -14.77 34.32 -13.51
CA ASP A 274 -13.33 34.19 -13.65
C ASP A 274 -12.77 32.99 -12.85
N ILE A 275 -11.46 32.74 -12.98
CA ILE A 275 -10.76 31.63 -12.31
C ILE A 275 -10.80 31.77 -10.77
N LYS A 276 -10.80 33.00 -10.25
CA LYS A 276 -10.80 33.24 -8.79
C LYS A 276 -12.14 32.86 -8.19
N ALA A 277 -13.24 33.33 -8.79
CA ALA A 277 -14.60 32.98 -8.41
C ALA A 277 -14.84 31.48 -8.55
N LEU A 278 -14.28 30.87 -9.60
CA LEU A 278 -14.33 29.43 -9.82
C LEU A 278 -13.66 28.67 -8.67
N GLN A 279 -12.44 29.06 -8.27
CA GLN A 279 -11.68 28.41 -7.21
C GLN A 279 -12.33 28.61 -5.83
N GLN A 280 -12.88 29.80 -5.56
CA GLN A 280 -13.66 30.08 -4.36
C GLN A 280 -14.89 29.17 -4.27
N HIS A 281 -15.68 29.07 -5.34
CA HIS A 281 -16.85 28.22 -5.36
C HIS A 281 -16.47 26.74 -5.21
N LEU A 282 -15.40 26.30 -5.87
CA LEU A 282 -14.89 24.94 -5.75
C LEU A 282 -14.50 24.60 -4.30
N CYS A 283 -13.82 25.52 -3.60
CA CYS A 283 -13.50 25.37 -2.18
C CYS A 283 -14.77 25.22 -1.32
N VAL A 284 -15.82 26.00 -1.60
CA VAL A 284 -17.11 25.86 -0.88
C VAL A 284 -17.79 24.52 -1.15
N VAL A 285 -17.72 24.00 -2.37
CA VAL A 285 -18.23 22.65 -2.70
C VAL A 285 -17.44 21.58 -1.95
N GLN A 286 -16.11 21.69 -1.89
CA GLN A 286 -15.26 20.78 -1.12
C GLN A 286 -15.59 20.81 0.38
N LEU A 287 -15.77 22.02 0.95
CA LEU A 287 -16.20 22.19 2.35
C LEU A 287 -17.60 21.64 2.59
N SER A 288 -18.54 21.85 1.67
CA SER A 288 -19.90 21.30 1.76
C SER A 288 -19.89 19.78 1.86
N ARG A 289 -18.99 19.14 1.12
CA ARG A 289 -18.79 17.70 1.22
C ARG A 289 -18.16 17.26 2.54
N LEU A 290 -17.09 17.93 2.96
CA LEU A 290 -16.37 17.65 4.21
C LEU A 290 -17.28 17.78 5.43
N LEU A 291 -18.22 18.74 5.40
CA LEU A 291 -19.21 18.96 6.45
C LEU A 291 -20.41 17.99 6.37
N GLY A 292 -20.38 17.00 5.47
CA GLY A 292 -21.39 15.94 5.37
C GLY A 292 -22.69 16.35 4.67
N ILE A 293 -22.78 17.56 4.11
CA ILE A 293 -24.03 18.09 3.52
C ILE A 293 -24.48 17.22 2.36
N TYR A 294 -23.56 16.82 1.48
CA TYR A 294 -23.88 15.95 0.34
C TYR A 294 -24.22 14.51 0.72
N HIS A 295 -23.65 14.00 1.81
CA HIS A 295 -23.94 12.65 2.30
C HIS A 295 -25.37 12.55 2.86
N ALA A 296 -25.90 13.64 3.41
CA ALA A 296 -27.26 13.72 3.94
C ALA A 296 -28.34 13.89 2.85
N MET A 297 -27.96 14.13 1.59
CA MET A 297 -28.90 14.32 0.48
C MET A 297 -29.51 13.00 0.00
N GLU A 298 -30.75 13.06 -0.47
CA GLU A 298 -31.38 11.93 -1.15
C GLU A 298 -30.81 11.72 -2.56
N LYS A 299 -30.99 10.52 -3.13
CA LYS A 299 -30.54 10.15 -4.48
C LYS A 299 -30.84 11.22 -5.54
N LYS A 300 -32.08 11.72 -5.60
CA LYS A 300 -32.49 12.72 -6.61
C LYS A 300 -31.71 14.04 -6.47
N GLN A 301 -31.43 14.45 -5.23
CA GLN A 301 -30.67 15.65 -4.92
C GLN A 301 -29.18 15.46 -5.26
N LYS A 302 -28.57 14.33 -4.87
CA LYS A 302 -27.19 13.98 -5.27
C LYS A 302 -27.02 14.02 -6.80
N LEU A 303 -27.95 13.41 -7.55
CA LEU A 303 -27.93 13.45 -9.02
C LEU A 303 -28.11 14.86 -9.59
N ALA A 304 -28.88 15.73 -8.93
CA ALA A 304 -28.99 17.13 -9.34
C ALA A 304 -27.67 17.87 -9.13
N VAL A 305 -27.01 17.66 -7.98
CA VAL A 305 -25.67 18.21 -7.71
C VAL A 305 -24.64 17.70 -8.72
N VAL A 306 -24.65 16.41 -9.06
CA VAL A 306 -23.77 15.85 -10.11
C VAL A 306 -23.93 16.60 -11.44
N ARG A 307 -25.17 16.85 -11.88
CA ARG A 307 -25.44 17.63 -13.11
C ARG A 307 -24.92 19.07 -12.99
N GLU A 308 -25.13 19.71 -11.84
CA GLU A 308 -24.69 21.07 -11.57
C GLU A 308 -23.16 21.19 -11.57
N LEU A 309 -22.46 20.23 -10.95
CA LEU A 309 -21.01 20.17 -10.93
C LEU A 309 -20.43 19.93 -12.33
N MET A 310 -21.04 19.05 -13.12
CA MET A 310 -20.60 18.81 -14.50
C MET A 310 -20.86 20.00 -15.43
N LEU A 311 -21.95 20.74 -15.22
CA LEU A 311 -22.17 22.00 -15.91
C LEU A 311 -21.05 23.02 -15.60
N ARG A 312 -20.68 23.14 -14.31
CA ARG A 312 -19.56 24.01 -13.90
C ARG A 312 -18.20 23.52 -14.38
N TYR A 313 -17.98 22.20 -14.42
CA TYR A 313 -16.77 21.61 -14.98
C TYR A 313 -16.57 22.06 -16.43
N ARG A 314 -17.59 21.83 -17.27
CA ARG A 314 -17.57 22.17 -18.70
C ARG A 314 -17.45 23.66 -18.94
N HIS A 315 -18.18 24.50 -18.19
CA HIS A 315 -18.00 25.96 -18.22
C HIS A 315 -16.56 26.36 -17.85
N GLY A 316 -15.99 25.73 -16.83
CA GLY A 316 -14.64 26.04 -16.37
C GLY A 316 -13.53 25.70 -17.37
N LEU A 317 -13.78 24.78 -18.32
CA LEU A 317 -12.84 24.47 -19.41
C LEU A 317 -12.60 25.68 -20.33
N GLU A 318 -13.56 26.61 -20.40
CA GLU A 318 -13.40 27.86 -21.16
C GLU A 318 -12.22 28.70 -20.65
N PHE A 319 -11.96 28.68 -19.34
CA PHE A 319 -10.85 29.42 -18.74
C PHE A 319 -9.49 28.76 -18.95
N GLY A 320 -9.45 27.44 -19.21
CA GLY A 320 -8.22 26.66 -19.34
C GLY A 320 -7.88 26.24 -20.77
N LYS A 321 -8.50 26.85 -21.79
CA LYS A 321 -8.21 26.56 -23.21
C LYS A 321 -6.74 26.77 -23.60
N SER A 322 -6.04 27.67 -22.92
CA SER A 322 -4.63 27.96 -23.13
C SER A 322 -3.68 27.14 -22.25
N CYS A 323 -4.19 26.29 -21.36
CA CYS A 323 -3.36 25.46 -20.50
C CYS A 323 -2.53 24.47 -21.32
N LEU A 324 -1.28 24.25 -20.90
CA LEU A 324 -0.48 23.18 -21.47
C LEU A 324 -1.09 21.82 -21.09
N LYS A 325 -0.87 20.78 -21.90
CA LYS A 325 -1.34 19.42 -21.59
C LYS A 325 -0.83 18.87 -20.24
N THR A 326 0.29 19.43 -19.77
CA THR A 326 0.92 19.10 -18.48
C THR A 326 0.32 19.85 -17.29
N GLU A 327 -0.47 20.89 -17.54
CA GLU A 327 -1.19 21.66 -16.53
C GLU A 327 -2.58 21.07 -16.36
N LEU A 328 -3.08 21.09 -15.12
CA LEU A 328 -4.45 20.68 -14.84
C LEU A 328 -5.42 21.78 -15.23
N GLN A 329 -6.60 21.40 -15.69
CA GLN A 329 -7.69 22.35 -15.89
C GLN A 329 -8.15 22.90 -14.53
N PHE A 330 -8.46 24.20 -14.47
CA PHE A 330 -8.91 24.87 -13.24
C PHE A 330 -10.17 24.24 -12.63
N SER A 331 -10.99 23.57 -13.45
CA SER A 331 -12.28 23.00 -13.06
C SER A 331 -12.26 21.50 -12.80
N ASP A 332 -11.13 20.80 -12.92
CA ASP A 332 -11.04 19.34 -12.83
C ASP A 332 -11.68 18.75 -11.56
N TYR A 333 -11.54 19.45 -10.43
CA TYR A 333 -12.08 18.95 -9.17
C TYR A 333 -13.61 19.02 -9.08
N TYR A 334 -14.28 19.79 -9.93
CA TYR A 334 -15.74 19.65 -10.08
C TYR A 334 -16.11 18.28 -10.63
N CYS A 335 -15.37 17.78 -11.63
CA CYS A 335 -15.56 16.42 -12.16
C CYS A 335 -15.28 15.38 -11.08
N LEU A 336 -14.16 15.48 -10.34
CA LEU A 336 -13.88 14.55 -9.24
C LEU A 336 -14.97 14.54 -8.16
N LEU A 337 -15.47 15.70 -7.75
CA LEU A 337 -16.56 15.81 -6.79
C LEU A 337 -17.86 15.17 -7.31
N ALA A 338 -18.18 15.36 -8.59
CA ALA A 338 -19.32 14.71 -9.24
C ALA A 338 -19.16 13.19 -9.28
N VAL A 339 -17.97 12.69 -9.64
CA VAL A 339 -17.66 11.26 -9.68
C VAL A 339 -17.78 10.65 -8.29
N HIS A 340 -17.31 11.30 -7.25
CA HIS A 340 -17.42 10.75 -5.92
C HIS A 340 -18.87 10.70 -5.41
N LEU A 341 -19.73 11.67 -5.75
CA LEU A 341 -21.17 11.57 -5.47
C LEU A 341 -21.80 10.37 -6.17
N LEU A 342 -21.37 10.08 -7.40
CA LEU A 342 -21.80 8.89 -8.12
C LEU A 342 -21.23 7.60 -7.50
N LEU A 343 -20.01 7.63 -6.95
CA LEU A 343 -19.46 6.52 -6.17
C LEU A 343 -20.30 6.25 -4.92
N ASP A 344 -20.74 7.29 -4.20
CA ASP A 344 -21.63 7.12 -3.06
C ASP A 344 -22.93 6.42 -3.47
N LEU A 345 -23.54 6.86 -4.58
CA LEU A 345 -24.75 6.24 -5.12
C LEU A 345 -24.52 4.77 -5.52
N TRP A 346 -23.37 4.47 -6.13
CA TRP A 346 -23.01 3.09 -6.48
C TRP A 346 -22.91 2.20 -5.23
N LEU A 347 -22.28 2.69 -4.16
CA LEU A 347 -22.21 1.98 -2.88
C LEU A 347 -23.57 1.83 -2.20
N GLU A 348 -24.48 2.77 -2.43
CA GLU A 348 -25.88 2.71 -1.98
C GLU A 348 -26.74 1.76 -2.84
N GLY A 349 -26.16 1.13 -3.87
CA GLY A 349 -26.80 0.09 -4.70
C GLY A 349 -27.17 0.51 -6.12
N GLU A 350 -26.82 1.72 -6.54
CA GLU A 350 -27.14 2.24 -7.88
C GLU A 350 -26.10 1.84 -8.92
N GLU A 351 -26.25 0.64 -9.49
CA GLU A 351 -25.28 0.07 -10.44
C GLU A 351 -25.01 0.95 -11.67
N ALA A 352 -26.00 1.70 -12.15
CA ALA A 352 -25.81 2.59 -13.31
C ALA A 352 -24.79 3.72 -13.03
N ALA A 353 -24.59 4.10 -11.77
CA ALA A 353 -23.71 5.21 -11.39
C ALA A 353 -22.24 4.93 -11.71
N VAL A 354 -21.78 3.67 -11.66
CA VAL A 354 -20.38 3.32 -11.95
C VAL A 354 -19.98 3.59 -13.40
N TRP A 355 -20.90 3.36 -14.34
CA TRP A 355 -20.69 3.66 -15.76
C TRP A 355 -20.64 5.16 -16.01
N GLN A 356 -21.47 5.91 -15.28
CA GLN A 356 -21.40 7.36 -15.31
C GLN A 356 -20.08 7.87 -14.72
N CYS A 357 -19.59 7.31 -13.60
CA CYS A 357 -18.27 7.63 -13.05
C CYS A 357 -17.17 7.49 -14.11
N LEU A 358 -17.09 6.33 -14.76
CA LEU A 358 -16.07 6.06 -15.79
C LEU A 358 -16.22 7.01 -16.99
N THR A 359 -17.44 7.30 -17.42
CA THR A 359 -17.71 8.23 -18.52
C THR A 359 -17.19 9.63 -18.19
N LEU A 360 -17.50 10.16 -16.99
CA LEU A 360 -17.06 11.48 -16.56
C LEU A 360 -15.55 11.55 -16.35
N LEU A 361 -14.93 10.48 -15.85
CA LEU A 361 -13.49 10.41 -15.67
C LEU A 361 -12.73 10.34 -17.00
N GLU A 362 -13.24 9.61 -17.99
CA GLU A 362 -12.65 9.57 -19.35
C GLU A 362 -12.83 10.91 -20.09
N GLU A 363 -13.99 11.58 -19.94
CA GLU A 363 -14.19 12.97 -20.40
C GLU A 363 -13.16 13.91 -19.74
N GLY A 364 -13.05 13.83 -18.41
CA GLY A 364 -12.08 14.57 -17.61
C GLY A 364 -10.65 14.39 -18.09
N LEU A 365 -10.24 13.13 -18.27
CA LEU A 365 -8.88 12.77 -18.68
C LEU A 365 -8.58 13.19 -20.12
N ALA A 366 -9.58 13.21 -21.01
CA ALA A 366 -9.40 13.69 -22.39
C ALA A 366 -9.06 15.19 -22.43
N HIS A 367 -9.62 15.99 -21.53
CA HIS A 367 -9.34 17.42 -21.41
C HIS A 367 -8.12 17.73 -20.52
N SER A 368 -7.79 16.83 -19.60
CA SER A 368 -6.72 17.00 -18.61
C SER A 368 -5.87 15.72 -18.48
N PRO A 369 -5.07 15.39 -19.51
CA PRO A 369 -4.40 14.10 -19.62
C PRO A 369 -3.29 13.86 -18.58
N SER A 370 -2.80 14.91 -17.93
CA SER A 370 -1.82 14.83 -16.84
C SER A 370 -2.45 14.70 -15.45
N ASN A 371 -3.78 14.67 -15.33
CA ASN A 371 -4.44 14.54 -14.04
C ASN A 371 -4.29 13.13 -13.44
N ALA A 372 -3.41 13.02 -12.44
CA ALA A 372 -3.15 11.75 -11.75
C ALA A 372 -4.38 11.23 -10.98
N GLN A 373 -5.24 12.11 -10.45
CA GLN A 373 -6.43 11.70 -9.69
C GLN A 373 -7.46 11.02 -10.58
N PHE A 374 -7.66 11.51 -11.81
CA PHE A 374 -8.51 10.82 -12.79
C PHE A 374 -7.97 9.43 -13.12
N LYS A 375 -6.66 9.31 -13.40
CA LYS A 375 -6.02 8.03 -13.71
C LYS A 375 -6.13 7.03 -12.54
N LEU A 376 -5.80 7.46 -11.32
CA LEU A 376 -5.86 6.62 -10.13
C LEU A 376 -7.28 6.14 -9.83
N LEU A 377 -8.29 7.01 -10.00
CA LEU A 377 -9.68 6.63 -9.75
C LEU A 377 -10.24 5.74 -10.86
N LEU A 378 -9.87 5.97 -12.13
CA LEU A 378 -10.16 5.04 -13.23
C LEU A 378 -9.55 3.65 -12.96
N ILE A 379 -8.28 3.59 -12.55
CA ILE A 379 -7.62 2.34 -12.18
C ILE A 379 -8.42 1.61 -11.09
N ARG A 380 -8.83 2.33 -10.04
CA ARG A 380 -9.61 1.77 -8.93
C ARG A 380 -10.95 1.21 -9.38
N ILE A 381 -11.69 1.95 -10.20
CA ILE A 381 -13.03 1.55 -10.66
C ILE A 381 -12.93 0.40 -11.68
N TYR A 382 -12.02 0.47 -12.66
CA TYR A 382 -11.80 -0.61 -13.62
C TYR A 382 -11.43 -1.93 -12.93
N CYS A 383 -10.50 -1.90 -11.95
CA CYS A 383 -10.16 -3.09 -11.16
C CYS A 383 -11.38 -3.65 -10.41
N ARG A 384 -12.23 -2.79 -9.81
CA ARG A 384 -13.44 -3.24 -9.12
C ARG A 384 -14.49 -3.82 -10.07
N LEU A 385 -14.54 -3.36 -11.32
CA LEU A 385 -15.40 -3.94 -12.36
C LEU A 385 -14.82 -5.20 -13.00
N GLY A 386 -13.59 -5.60 -12.65
CA GLY A 386 -12.89 -6.76 -13.20
C GLY A 386 -12.16 -6.51 -14.52
N ALA A 387 -12.01 -5.26 -14.95
CA ALA A 387 -11.26 -4.89 -16.15
C ALA A 387 -9.85 -4.40 -15.79
N PHE A 388 -8.81 -5.04 -16.33
CA PHE A 388 -7.42 -4.75 -16.03
C PHE A 388 -6.61 -4.25 -17.24
N GLU A 389 -6.98 -4.58 -18.47
CA GLU A 389 -6.29 -4.09 -19.67
C GLU A 389 -6.15 -2.54 -19.69
N PRO A 390 -7.21 -1.73 -19.48
CA PRO A 390 -7.07 -0.28 -19.43
C PRO A 390 -6.24 0.21 -18.22
N VAL A 391 -6.14 -0.60 -17.16
CA VAL A 391 -5.37 -0.25 -15.95
C VAL A 391 -3.88 -0.20 -16.25
N SER A 392 -3.37 -1.14 -17.05
CA SER A 392 -1.96 -1.17 -17.46
C SER A 392 -1.57 0.09 -18.26
N GLU A 393 -2.43 0.54 -19.17
CA GLU A 393 -2.20 1.76 -19.95
C GLU A 393 -2.24 3.01 -19.06
N LEU A 394 -3.27 3.12 -18.20
CA LEU A 394 -3.42 4.24 -17.28
C LEU A 394 -2.24 4.35 -16.31
N TYR A 395 -1.80 3.23 -15.73
CA TYR A 395 -0.66 3.22 -14.83
C TYR A 395 0.65 3.55 -15.54
N SER A 396 0.85 3.03 -16.76
CA SER A 396 2.02 3.40 -17.56
C SER A 396 2.04 4.91 -17.87
N SER A 397 0.86 5.51 -18.10
CA SER A 397 0.72 6.95 -18.33
C SER A 397 0.92 7.82 -17.08
N LEU A 398 0.91 7.23 -15.87
CA LEU A 398 1.32 7.93 -14.64
C LEU A 398 2.84 8.10 -14.57
N ASP A 399 3.60 7.35 -15.37
CA ASP A 399 5.07 7.34 -15.38
C ASP A 399 5.66 7.08 -13.98
N ALA A 400 5.07 6.11 -13.26
CA ALA A 400 5.48 5.74 -11.91
C ALA A 400 6.91 5.18 -11.89
N LYS A 401 7.80 5.79 -11.10
CA LYS A 401 9.23 5.48 -11.04
C LYS A 401 9.73 5.26 -9.62
N HIS A 402 10.79 4.45 -9.51
CA HIS A 402 11.57 4.24 -8.29
C HIS A 402 10.67 3.94 -7.08
N ILE A 403 10.69 4.80 -6.05
CA ILE A 403 9.93 4.63 -4.81
C ILE A 403 8.43 4.45 -5.02
N GLN A 404 7.88 4.95 -6.13
CA GLN A 404 6.47 4.78 -6.47
C GLN A 404 6.10 3.32 -6.74
N HIS A 405 7.05 2.46 -7.11
CA HIS A 405 6.80 1.03 -7.20
C HIS A 405 6.48 0.39 -5.84
N ASP A 406 6.98 0.95 -4.72
CA ASP A 406 6.63 0.51 -3.36
C ASP A 406 5.32 1.15 -2.89
N THR A 407 5.11 2.44 -3.18
CA THR A 407 3.99 3.19 -2.61
C THR A 407 2.68 3.04 -3.39
N ILE A 408 2.71 2.95 -4.72
CA ILE A 408 1.50 2.83 -5.58
C ILE A 408 1.50 1.61 -6.50
N GLY A 409 2.61 0.86 -6.59
CA GLY A 409 2.71 -0.37 -7.40
C GLY A 409 1.77 -1.50 -6.97
N TYR A 410 1.27 -1.45 -5.74
CA TYR A 410 0.22 -2.35 -5.25
C TYR A 410 -1.06 -2.26 -6.09
N LEU A 411 -1.34 -1.12 -6.74
CA LEU A 411 -2.52 -0.95 -7.60
C LEU A 411 -2.50 -1.84 -8.86
N LEU A 412 -1.32 -2.31 -9.29
CA LEU A 412 -1.19 -3.27 -10.38
C LEU A 412 -1.13 -4.71 -9.86
N THR A 413 -0.15 -4.96 -9.00
CA THR A 413 0.24 -6.31 -8.53
C THR A 413 -0.88 -6.99 -7.74
N ARG A 414 -1.73 -6.23 -7.06
CA ARG A 414 -2.92 -6.75 -6.37
C ARG A 414 -3.95 -7.34 -7.34
N TYR A 415 -4.07 -6.79 -8.55
CA TYR A 415 -5.20 -7.05 -9.44
C TYR A 415 -4.84 -7.84 -10.71
N ALA A 416 -3.66 -7.61 -11.28
CA ALA A 416 -3.25 -8.17 -12.57
C ALA A 416 -3.46 -9.70 -12.65
N GLY A 417 -2.84 -10.44 -11.71
CA GLY A 417 -2.97 -11.90 -11.65
C GLY A 417 -4.36 -12.34 -11.23
N SER A 418 -5.00 -11.61 -10.31
CA SER A 418 -6.34 -11.95 -9.80
C SER A 418 -7.45 -11.84 -10.84
N LEU A 419 -7.23 -11.04 -11.89
CA LEU A 419 -8.15 -10.84 -13.00
C LEU A 419 -7.72 -11.59 -14.27
N GLY A 420 -6.74 -12.49 -14.17
CA GLY A 420 -6.34 -13.37 -15.27
C GLY A 420 -5.46 -12.74 -16.33
N HIS A 421 -4.84 -11.58 -16.07
CA HIS A 421 -3.86 -10.94 -16.97
C HIS A 421 -2.45 -11.34 -16.53
N TYR A 422 -2.05 -12.58 -16.82
CA TYR A 422 -0.79 -13.14 -16.33
C TYR A 422 0.43 -12.47 -16.95
N ALA A 423 0.35 -12.07 -18.23
CA ALA A 423 1.44 -11.31 -18.87
C ALA A 423 1.67 -9.96 -18.17
N ALA A 424 0.60 -9.21 -17.91
CA ALA A 424 0.69 -7.92 -17.22
C ALA A 424 1.11 -8.09 -15.74
N ALA A 425 0.67 -9.16 -15.08
CA ALA A 425 1.10 -9.50 -13.72
C ALA A 425 2.59 -9.82 -13.64
N SER A 426 3.10 -10.62 -14.57
CA SER A 426 4.52 -10.93 -14.75
C SER A 426 5.35 -9.65 -14.90
N GLN A 427 4.93 -8.76 -15.80
CA GLN A 427 5.60 -7.49 -16.04
C GLN A 427 5.58 -6.57 -14.81
N SER A 428 4.43 -6.45 -14.14
CA SER A 428 4.26 -5.62 -12.95
C SER A 428 5.17 -6.09 -11.81
N CYS A 429 5.24 -7.39 -11.57
CA CYS A 429 6.14 -7.96 -10.57
C CYS A 429 7.61 -7.69 -10.92
N ASN A 430 7.98 -7.84 -12.19
CA ASN A 430 9.35 -7.59 -12.64
C ASN A 430 9.78 -6.11 -12.45
N PHE A 431 8.89 -5.15 -12.70
CA PHE A 431 9.21 -3.74 -12.44
C PHE A 431 9.45 -3.46 -10.96
N ALA A 432 8.59 -3.98 -10.08
CA ALA A 432 8.76 -3.84 -8.63
C ALA A 432 10.03 -4.54 -8.12
N LEU A 433 10.31 -5.80 -8.51
CA LEU A 433 11.52 -6.52 -8.09
C LEU A 433 12.80 -5.83 -8.56
N ARG A 434 12.83 -5.32 -9.79
CA ARG A 434 13.99 -4.54 -10.29
C ARG A 434 14.25 -3.33 -9.39
N PHE A 435 13.21 -2.59 -9.01
CA PHE A 435 13.35 -1.49 -8.07
C PHE A 435 13.93 -1.92 -6.72
N PHE A 436 13.36 -2.96 -6.08
CA PHE A 436 13.85 -3.40 -4.76
C PHE A 436 15.29 -3.93 -4.80
N HIS A 437 15.66 -4.72 -5.81
CA HIS A 437 17.02 -5.23 -5.96
C HIS A 437 18.03 -4.12 -6.30
N SER A 438 17.67 -3.18 -7.18
CA SER A 438 18.50 -1.99 -7.44
C SER A 438 18.69 -1.17 -6.18
N ASN A 439 17.61 -0.92 -5.42
CA ASN A 439 17.66 -0.14 -4.19
C ASN A 439 18.59 -0.76 -3.13
N GLN A 440 18.62 -2.08 -2.99
CA GLN A 440 19.53 -2.79 -2.08
C GLN A 440 21.01 -2.48 -2.39
N LYS A 441 21.36 -2.47 -3.68
CA LYS A 441 22.71 -2.15 -4.16
C LYS A 441 23.00 -0.65 -4.02
N ASP A 442 22.13 0.18 -4.57
CA ASP A 442 22.35 1.63 -4.70
C ASP A 442 22.40 2.29 -3.32
N THR A 443 21.48 1.96 -2.42
CA THR A 443 21.47 2.54 -1.06
C THR A 443 22.74 2.16 -0.28
N SER A 444 23.26 0.95 -0.49
CA SER A 444 24.51 0.52 0.14
C SER A 444 25.71 1.33 -0.38
N GLU A 445 25.72 1.70 -1.67
CA GLU A 445 26.73 2.59 -2.23
C GLU A 445 26.59 4.03 -1.71
N TYR A 446 25.37 4.57 -1.63
CA TYR A 446 25.13 5.91 -1.09
C TYR A 446 25.51 6.03 0.40
N ILE A 447 25.35 4.97 1.19
CA ILE A 447 25.88 4.92 2.55
C ILE A 447 27.41 5.06 2.56
N ILE A 448 28.12 4.38 1.64
CA ILE A 448 29.58 4.52 1.51
C ILE A 448 29.97 5.94 1.07
N GLN A 449 29.20 6.54 0.15
CA GLN A 449 29.44 7.92 -0.31
C GLN A 449 29.20 8.93 0.81
N ALA A 450 28.22 8.71 1.70
CA ALA A 450 27.97 9.58 2.85
C ALA A 450 29.20 9.71 3.77
N TYR A 451 29.98 8.65 3.97
CA TYR A 451 31.27 8.74 4.67
C TYR A 451 32.27 9.65 3.93
N LYS A 452 32.32 9.57 2.59
CA LYS A 452 33.27 10.36 1.77
C LYS A 452 32.94 11.84 1.79
N TYR A 453 31.65 12.19 1.76
CA TYR A 453 31.19 13.58 1.77
C TYR A 453 30.99 14.16 3.17
N GLY A 454 31.18 13.36 4.22
CA GLY A 454 31.00 13.81 5.62
C GLY A 454 29.54 13.96 6.05
N ALA A 455 28.59 13.37 5.33
CA ALA A 455 27.17 13.41 5.67
C ALA A 455 26.82 12.40 6.78
N PHE A 456 27.46 12.52 7.94
CA PHE A 456 27.39 11.51 9.00
C PHE A 456 25.98 11.38 9.60
N GLU A 457 25.25 12.49 9.75
CA GLU A 457 23.87 12.51 10.27
C GLU A 457 22.88 11.77 9.35
N LYS A 458 23.18 11.66 8.05
CA LYS A 458 22.35 10.96 7.06
C LYS A 458 22.58 9.46 7.00
N ILE A 459 23.69 8.95 7.52
CA ILE A 459 23.98 7.51 7.50
C ILE A 459 22.93 6.70 8.29
N PRO A 460 22.56 7.07 9.53
CA PRO A 460 21.46 6.40 10.24
C PRO A 460 20.12 6.46 9.48
N GLU A 461 19.81 7.60 8.85
CA GLU A 461 18.60 7.77 8.03
C GLU A 461 18.60 6.82 6.82
N PHE A 462 19.71 6.74 6.09
CA PHE A 462 19.85 5.82 4.95
C PHE A 462 19.74 4.35 5.35
N ILE A 463 20.27 3.98 6.51
CA ILE A 463 20.15 2.62 7.04
C ILE A 463 18.70 2.31 7.42
N ALA A 464 18.01 3.25 8.09
CA ALA A 464 16.60 3.11 8.42
C ALA A 464 15.74 3.00 7.15
N PHE A 465 16.01 3.82 6.14
CA PHE A 465 15.33 3.78 4.83
C PHE A 465 15.57 2.44 4.12
N ARG A 466 16.82 1.97 4.06
CA ARG A 466 17.16 0.66 3.48
C ARG A 466 16.42 -0.48 4.18
N ASN A 467 16.43 -0.47 5.52
CA ASN A 467 15.76 -1.50 6.31
C ASN A 467 14.24 -1.44 6.11
N ARG A 468 13.64 -0.24 6.04
CA ARG A 468 12.21 -0.06 5.76
C ARG A 468 11.80 -0.62 4.39
N LEU A 469 12.64 -0.45 3.37
CA LEU A 469 12.38 -1.01 2.04
C LEU A 469 12.63 -2.52 1.96
N ASN A 470 13.68 -3.02 2.62
CA ASN A 470 13.94 -4.47 2.68
C ASN A 470 12.86 -5.23 3.45
N SER A 471 12.24 -4.59 4.44
CA SER A 471 11.10 -5.13 5.17
C SER A 471 9.76 -4.68 4.59
N SER A 472 9.69 -4.18 3.35
CA SER A 472 8.42 -3.78 2.73
C SER A 472 7.48 -4.98 2.58
N LEU A 473 6.23 -4.80 3.01
CA LEU A 473 5.12 -5.71 2.73
C LEU A 473 4.97 -5.95 1.23
N HIS A 474 5.05 -4.88 0.44
CA HIS A 474 4.86 -4.97 -1.00
C HIS A 474 6.00 -5.77 -1.65
N PHE A 475 7.23 -5.63 -1.17
CA PHE A 475 8.35 -6.45 -1.65
C PHE A 475 8.13 -7.94 -1.42
N ALA A 476 7.71 -8.31 -0.20
CA ALA A 476 7.42 -9.70 0.15
C ALA A 476 6.28 -10.27 -0.72
N GLN A 477 5.20 -9.50 -0.91
CA GLN A 477 4.09 -9.88 -1.79
C GLN A 477 4.52 -10.11 -3.22
N VAL A 478 5.27 -9.18 -3.81
CA VAL A 478 5.73 -9.29 -5.20
C VAL A 478 6.66 -10.48 -5.38
N ARG A 479 7.57 -10.74 -4.43
CA ARG A 479 8.46 -11.90 -4.50
C ARG A 479 7.67 -13.21 -4.50
N THR A 480 6.75 -13.37 -3.55
CA THR A 480 5.90 -14.57 -3.45
C THR A 480 5.02 -14.74 -4.68
N GLU A 481 4.33 -13.69 -5.14
CA GLU A 481 3.45 -13.78 -6.31
C GLU A 481 4.24 -13.98 -7.61
N ARG A 482 5.45 -13.41 -7.75
CA ARG A 482 6.32 -13.69 -8.90
C ARG A 482 6.67 -15.16 -8.98
N MET A 483 7.14 -15.74 -7.87
CA MET A 483 7.52 -17.15 -7.81
C MET A 483 6.33 -18.08 -8.08
N LEU A 484 5.16 -17.79 -7.50
CA LEU A 484 3.93 -18.54 -7.78
C LEU A 484 3.50 -18.42 -9.24
N LEU A 485 3.64 -17.24 -9.85
CA LEU A 485 3.29 -17.00 -11.24
C LEU A 485 4.26 -17.72 -12.20
N ASP A 486 5.56 -17.75 -11.91
CA ASP A 486 6.53 -18.52 -12.70
C ASP A 486 6.23 -20.02 -12.66
N LEU A 487 5.92 -20.56 -11.47
CA LEU A 487 5.45 -21.93 -11.34
C LEU A 487 4.16 -22.15 -12.14
N LEU A 488 3.17 -21.27 -11.98
CA LEU A 488 1.87 -21.35 -12.62
C LEU A 488 1.95 -21.29 -14.16
N LEU A 489 2.92 -20.58 -14.73
CA LEU A 489 3.03 -20.43 -16.19
C LEU A 489 3.98 -21.44 -16.84
N GLU A 490 5.01 -21.92 -16.13
CA GLU A 490 6.10 -22.68 -16.74
C GLU A 490 6.28 -24.10 -16.17
N ALA A 491 6.11 -24.28 -14.86
CA ALA A 491 6.42 -25.54 -14.19
C ALA A 491 5.50 -26.68 -14.65
N ASN A 492 6.09 -27.80 -15.04
CA ASN A 492 5.51 -28.95 -15.74
C ASN A 492 4.86 -28.68 -17.11
N ILE A 493 4.97 -27.45 -17.66
CA ILE A 493 4.59 -27.14 -19.05
C ILE A 493 5.82 -27.19 -19.95
N SER A 494 6.77 -26.28 -19.70
CA SER A 494 8.03 -26.15 -20.45
C SER A 494 9.22 -26.71 -19.66
N THR A 495 9.19 -26.57 -18.34
CA THR A 495 10.28 -26.91 -17.43
C THR A 495 9.75 -27.84 -16.34
N SER A 496 10.53 -28.78 -15.82
CA SER A 496 10.05 -29.61 -14.70
C SER A 496 9.83 -28.75 -13.44
N LEU A 497 8.92 -29.18 -12.56
CA LEU A 497 8.71 -28.51 -11.27
C LEU A 497 10.00 -28.43 -10.44
N GLU A 498 10.78 -29.52 -10.40
CA GLU A 498 12.06 -29.58 -9.68
C GLU A 498 13.07 -28.55 -10.20
N GLU A 499 13.24 -28.45 -11.52
CA GLU A 499 14.16 -27.51 -12.14
C GLU A 499 13.72 -26.05 -11.93
N SER A 500 12.41 -25.78 -12.00
CA SER A 500 11.86 -24.46 -11.72
C SER A 500 12.15 -24.03 -10.28
N ILE A 501 11.90 -24.90 -9.30
CA ILE A 501 12.19 -24.67 -7.88
C ILE A 501 13.69 -24.43 -7.65
N LYS A 502 14.55 -25.26 -8.25
CA LYS A 502 16.02 -25.08 -8.16
C LYS A 502 16.47 -23.74 -8.73
N SER A 503 15.95 -23.32 -9.88
CA SER A 503 16.32 -22.03 -10.49
C SER A 503 15.92 -20.82 -9.63
N MET A 504 14.85 -20.94 -8.85
CA MET A 504 14.40 -19.89 -7.93
C MET A 504 15.05 -19.97 -6.55
N SER A 505 15.91 -20.97 -6.30
CA SER A 505 16.52 -21.22 -4.99
C SER A 505 15.49 -21.37 -3.85
N LEU A 506 14.36 -22.00 -4.15
CA LEU A 506 13.29 -22.22 -3.17
C LEU A 506 13.59 -23.44 -2.29
N SER A 507 13.39 -23.29 -0.98
CA SER A 507 13.47 -24.36 0.01
C SER A 507 12.21 -24.34 0.88
N PRO A 508 11.61 -25.51 1.20
CA PRO A 508 10.49 -25.55 2.12
C PRO A 508 10.87 -25.13 3.54
N GLU A 509 12.13 -25.25 3.95
CA GLU A 509 12.59 -24.95 5.33
C GLU A 509 12.91 -23.46 5.54
N GLU A 510 13.36 -22.79 4.49
CA GLU A 510 13.81 -21.40 4.57
C GLU A 510 12.67 -20.43 4.25
N ASP A 511 12.62 -19.34 5.00
CA ASP A 511 11.70 -18.23 4.79
C ASP A 511 12.43 -16.91 4.97
N ASP A 512 12.54 -16.16 3.89
CA ASP A 512 13.25 -14.89 3.81
C ASP A 512 12.29 -13.69 3.96
N ILE A 513 11.05 -13.91 4.43
CA ILE A 513 10.10 -12.85 4.78
C ILE A 513 10.34 -12.38 6.22
N PRO A 514 10.58 -11.08 6.47
CA PRO A 514 10.80 -10.54 7.81
C PRO A 514 9.48 -10.35 8.56
N TRP A 515 8.78 -11.43 8.89
CA TRP A 515 7.41 -11.43 9.45
C TRP A 515 7.18 -10.51 10.66
N LYS A 516 8.23 -10.25 11.47
CA LYS A 516 8.14 -9.40 12.67
C LYS A 516 8.29 -7.90 12.37
N ASP A 517 8.96 -7.57 11.29
CA ASP A 517 9.38 -6.20 10.97
C ASP A 517 8.74 -5.66 9.68
N LEU A 518 7.72 -6.36 9.15
CA LEU A 518 7.01 -5.96 7.94
C LEU A 518 6.53 -4.50 8.02
N ARG A 519 6.79 -3.74 6.96
CA ARG A 519 6.43 -2.33 6.83
C ARG A 519 5.45 -2.14 5.69
N ASP A 520 4.26 -1.63 6.01
CA ASP A 520 3.34 -1.16 5.00
C ASP A 520 3.74 0.24 4.54
N ASN A 521 4.30 0.31 3.32
CA ASN A 521 4.72 1.57 2.71
C ASN A 521 3.73 2.05 1.65
N ARG A 522 2.60 1.36 1.47
CA ARG A 522 1.58 1.73 0.48
C ARG A 522 1.04 3.12 0.80
N ASP A 523 0.92 3.97 -0.22
CA ASP A 523 0.23 5.23 -0.09
C ASP A 523 -1.28 4.99 -0.19
N LEU A 524 -1.91 4.90 0.98
CA LEU A 524 -3.36 4.75 1.13
C LEU A 524 -4.09 6.11 1.14
N THR A 525 -3.37 7.20 0.86
CA THR A 525 -3.88 8.59 0.86
C THR A 525 -3.64 9.32 -0.47
N VAL A 526 -3.14 8.60 -1.48
CA VAL A 526 -2.84 9.16 -2.81
C VAL A 526 -4.10 9.67 -3.53
N LEU A 527 -5.26 9.04 -3.29
CA LEU A 527 -6.56 9.50 -3.78
C LEU A 527 -7.09 10.62 -2.90
N PHE A 528 -7.43 11.75 -3.49
CA PHE A 528 -8.00 12.86 -2.74
C PHE A 528 -9.35 12.48 -2.14
N SER A 529 -9.52 12.79 -0.86
CA SER A 529 -10.78 12.63 -0.15
C SER A 529 -11.20 13.95 0.47
N TRP A 530 -12.42 14.38 0.10
CA TRP A 530 -13.14 15.49 0.71
C TRP A 530 -14.26 14.97 1.62
N ASP A 531 -14.21 13.70 2.02
CA ASP A 531 -15.21 13.12 2.90
C ASP A 531 -15.05 13.59 4.34
N PRO A 532 -16.15 13.60 5.12
CA PRO A 532 -16.12 13.80 6.56
C PRO A 532 -15.14 12.87 7.26
N LYS A 533 -14.59 13.31 8.41
CA LYS A 533 -13.55 12.58 9.16
C LYS A 533 -13.98 11.16 9.57
N ASP A 534 -15.27 10.93 9.80
CA ASP A 534 -15.85 9.62 10.15
C ASP A 534 -15.95 8.66 8.96
N ARG A 535 -15.81 9.17 7.73
CA ARG A 535 -15.85 8.38 6.47
C ARG A 535 -14.47 8.26 5.80
N ASP A 536 -13.50 9.05 6.24
CA ASP A 536 -12.12 8.98 5.76
C ASP A 536 -11.41 7.70 6.29
N ILE A 537 -10.22 7.42 5.77
CA ILE A 537 -9.40 6.31 6.26
C ILE A 537 -8.94 6.56 7.71
N SER A 538 -9.27 5.62 8.61
CA SER A 538 -8.84 5.67 10.01
C SER A 538 -7.53 4.90 10.21
N GLU A 539 -6.82 5.16 11.31
CA GLU A 539 -5.65 4.36 11.69
C GLU A 539 -6.01 2.89 11.95
N GLU A 540 -7.24 2.61 12.40
CA GLU A 540 -7.73 1.24 12.55
C GLU A 540 -7.91 0.57 11.17
N HIS A 541 -8.42 1.27 10.16
CA HIS A 541 -8.49 0.74 8.79
C HIS A 541 -7.10 0.40 8.23
N ARG A 542 -6.07 1.23 8.52
CA ARG A 542 -4.68 0.95 8.11
C ARG A 542 -4.14 -0.30 8.78
N LYS A 543 -4.35 -0.41 10.09
CA LYS A 543 -3.91 -1.55 10.90
C LYS A 543 -4.58 -2.86 10.45
N LEU A 544 -5.90 -2.84 10.28
CA LEU A 544 -6.67 -3.99 9.82
C LEU A 544 -6.28 -4.39 8.39
N SER A 545 -6.01 -3.42 7.51
CA SER A 545 -5.51 -3.71 6.16
C SER A 545 -4.14 -4.39 6.20
N LEU A 546 -3.20 -3.91 7.02
CA LEU A 546 -1.90 -4.56 7.17
C LEU A 546 -2.04 -5.98 7.74
N GLU A 547 -2.93 -6.19 8.72
CA GLU A 547 -3.21 -7.52 9.27
C GLU A 547 -3.76 -8.46 8.20
N GLU A 548 -4.75 -8.03 7.42
CA GLU A 548 -5.34 -8.81 6.35
C GLU A 548 -4.31 -9.18 5.26
N GLU A 549 -3.51 -8.21 4.82
CA GLU A 549 -2.46 -8.42 3.83
C GLU A 549 -1.36 -9.36 4.34
N THR A 550 -1.03 -9.28 5.62
CA THR A 550 -0.05 -10.19 6.26
C THR A 550 -0.59 -11.61 6.35
N LEU A 551 -1.87 -11.79 6.72
CA LEU A 551 -2.53 -13.09 6.75
C LEU A 551 -2.59 -13.71 5.35
N TRP A 552 -3.00 -12.92 4.35
CA TRP A 552 -3.04 -13.37 2.96
C TRP A 552 -1.65 -13.74 2.43
N LEU A 553 -0.65 -12.89 2.65
CA LEU A 553 0.75 -13.16 2.29
C LEU A 553 1.25 -14.45 2.95
N ARG A 554 0.90 -14.70 4.23
CA ARG A 554 1.28 -15.92 4.94
C ARG A 554 0.67 -17.16 4.29
N ILE A 555 -0.61 -17.13 3.94
CA ILE A 555 -1.27 -18.22 3.22
C ILE A 555 -0.53 -18.48 1.90
N ARG A 556 -0.24 -17.43 1.12
CA ARG A 556 0.44 -17.55 -0.18
C ARG A 556 1.88 -18.07 -0.06
N SER A 557 2.65 -17.57 0.89
CA SER A 557 4.03 -18.02 1.16
C SER A 557 4.05 -19.48 1.60
N LEU A 558 3.14 -19.89 2.49
CA LEU A 558 3.04 -21.28 2.93
C LEU A 558 2.63 -22.21 1.77
N THR A 559 1.70 -21.79 0.91
CA THR A 559 1.36 -22.54 -0.32
C THR A 559 2.58 -22.70 -1.22
N LEU A 560 3.35 -21.62 -1.45
CA LEU A 560 4.58 -21.68 -2.25
C LEU A 560 5.60 -22.66 -1.66
N ARG A 561 5.84 -22.61 -0.35
CA ARG A 561 6.78 -23.49 0.35
C ARG A 561 6.33 -24.95 0.31
N LEU A 562 5.04 -25.22 0.50
CA LEU A 562 4.47 -26.58 0.37
C LEU A 562 4.64 -27.14 -1.04
N VAL A 563 4.38 -26.34 -2.09
CA VAL A 563 4.63 -26.73 -3.48
C VAL A 563 6.12 -26.98 -3.71
N SER A 564 7.00 -26.14 -3.15
CA SER A 564 8.46 -26.29 -3.27
C SER A 564 8.97 -27.60 -2.65
N GLY A 565 8.23 -28.15 -1.69
CA GLY A 565 8.53 -29.41 -1.03
C GLY A 565 8.31 -30.65 -1.88
N LEU A 566 7.39 -30.61 -2.86
CA LEU A 566 6.97 -31.80 -3.61
C LEU A 566 8.13 -32.57 -4.28
N PRO A 567 9.08 -31.92 -4.98
CA PRO A 567 10.18 -32.63 -5.61
C PRO A 567 11.16 -33.24 -4.60
N THR A 568 11.24 -32.69 -3.38
CA THR A 568 12.17 -33.16 -2.35
C THR A 568 11.76 -34.50 -1.74
N LEU A 569 10.49 -34.88 -1.90
CA LEU A 569 9.85 -36.09 -1.37
C LEU A 569 9.89 -37.28 -2.35
N GLY A 570 10.59 -37.17 -3.48
CA GLY A 570 10.64 -38.22 -4.51
C GLY A 570 11.07 -39.60 -3.99
N HIS A 571 10.55 -40.67 -4.62
CA HIS A 571 10.76 -42.06 -4.22
C HIS A 571 12.26 -42.39 -4.11
N THR A 572 12.72 -42.65 -2.88
CA THR A 572 14.13 -43.00 -2.60
C THR A 572 14.23 -44.52 -2.49
N ILE A 573 14.81 -45.20 -3.48
CA ILE A 573 15.15 -46.63 -3.34
C ILE A 573 16.42 -46.72 -2.48
N GLN A 574 16.30 -46.59 -1.15
CA GLN A 574 17.40 -47.01 -0.29
C GLN A 574 17.45 -48.54 -0.24
N PRO A 575 18.62 -49.18 -0.47
CA PRO A 575 18.78 -50.60 -0.26
C PRO A 575 18.56 -50.90 1.23
N LYS A 576 17.70 -51.89 1.54
CA LYS A 576 17.29 -52.32 2.90
C LYS A 576 18.42 -52.78 3.86
N ASN A 577 19.70 -52.52 3.55
CA ASN A 577 20.86 -53.02 4.30
C ASN A 577 21.75 -51.95 4.97
N SER A 578 21.39 -50.65 4.98
CA SER A 578 22.11 -49.68 5.81
C SER A 578 21.37 -49.46 7.13
N GLU A 579 21.85 -50.12 8.18
CA GLU A 579 21.45 -49.81 9.55
C GLU A 579 21.67 -48.32 9.85
N LYS A 580 20.65 -47.74 10.49
CA LYS A 580 20.60 -46.45 11.18
C LYS A 580 21.97 -45.83 11.48
N THR A 581 22.46 -44.94 10.62
CA THR A 581 23.27 -43.81 11.07
C THR A 581 22.32 -42.68 11.43
N ALA A 582 22.15 -42.47 12.73
CA ALA A 582 21.43 -41.34 13.27
C ALA A 582 22.16 -40.04 12.90
N GLU A 583 21.67 -39.33 11.88
CA GLU A 583 21.94 -37.90 11.75
C GLU A 583 21.12 -37.18 12.83
N ASN A 584 21.73 -36.99 14.00
CA ASN A 584 21.14 -36.25 15.09
C ASN A 584 20.90 -34.79 14.67
N GLY A 585 19.63 -34.42 14.44
CA GLY A 585 19.17 -33.03 14.46
C GLY A 585 18.47 -32.49 13.21
N VAL A 586 18.36 -33.25 12.12
CA VAL A 586 17.61 -32.81 10.92
C VAL A 586 16.21 -33.42 10.94
N SER A 587 15.18 -32.57 11.00
CA SER A 587 13.78 -32.98 10.83
C SER A 587 13.64 -33.75 9.51
N SER A 588 12.87 -34.85 9.49
CA SER A 588 12.68 -35.54 8.21
C SER A 588 11.96 -34.61 7.22
N LYS A 589 12.27 -34.74 5.92
CA LYS A 589 11.70 -33.84 4.88
C LYS A 589 10.17 -33.80 4.93
N ILE A 590 9.52 -34.93 5.22
CA ILE A 590 8.06 -34.98 5.34
C ILE A 590 7.55 -34.27 6.61
N ASP A 591 8.31 -34.29 7.71
CA ASP A 591 7.92 -33.61 8.95
C ASP A 591 7.94 -32.09 8.76
N THR A 592 8.87 -31.57 7.96
CA THR A 592 8.85 -30.16 7.53
C THR A 592 7.55 -29.84 6.79
N ILE A 593 7.13 -30.66 5.82
CA ILE A 593 5.89 -30.44 5.06
C ILE A 593 4.64 -30.52 5.96
N ARG A 594 4.59 -31.49 6.89
CA ARG A 594 3.50 -31.59 7.87
C ARG A 594 3.44 -30.37 8.79
N ALA A 595 4.58 -29.87 9.24
CA ALA A 595 4.65 -28.66 10.06
C ALA A 595 4.19 -27.42 9.29
N LEU A 596 4.55 -27.29 8.01
CA LEU A 596 4.04 -26.22 7.15
C LEU A 596 2.53 -26.32 6.91
N LEU A 597 2.00 -27.54 6.76
CA LEU A 597 0.57 -27.77 6.61
C LEU A 597 -0.21 -27.33 7.86
N GLN A 598 0.29 -27.64 9.05
CA GLN A 598 -0.28 -27.16 10.31
C GLN A 598 -0.22 -25.63 10.42
N GLN A 599 0.88 -25.00 10.00
CA GLN A 599 0.98 -23.55 9.95
C GLN A 599 -0.02 -22.93 8.95
N LEU A 600 -0.24 -23.58 7.81
CA LEU A 600 -1.23 -23.15 6.82
C LEU A 600 -2.64 -23.20 7.41
N GLU A 601 -3.01 -24.29 8.08
CA GLU A 601 -4.31 -24.40 8.74
C GLU A 601 -4.51 -23.33 9.82
N ALA A 602 -3.50 -23.09 10.66
CA ALA A 602 -3.56 -22.04 11.66
C ALA A 602 -3.71 -20.64 11.04
N ALA A 603 -3.02 -20.37 9.92
CA ALA A 603 -3.15 -19.12 9.17
C ALA A 603 -4.55 -18.99 8.53
N VAL A 604 -5.09 -20.07 7.98
CA VAL A 604 -6.43 -20.12 7.39
C VAL A 604 -7.50 -19.87 8.44
N ASP A 605 -7.41 -20.49 9.62
CA ASP A 605 -8.37 -20.28 10.70
C ASP A 605 -8.28 -18.87 11.28
N SER A 606 -7.08 -18.30 11.36
CA SER A 606 -6.89 -16.89 11.70
C SER A 606 -7.56 -15.97 10.66
N GLY A 607 -7.39 -16.27 9.37
CA GLY A 607 -8.04 -15.54 8.28
C GLY A 607 -9.56 -15.63 8.32
N LYS A 608 -10.13 -16.81 8.60
CA LYS A 608 -11.59 -16.97 8.75
C LYS A 608 -12.13 -16.11 9.91
N LYS A 609 -11.48 -16.17 11.08
CA LYS A 609 -11.84 -15.34 12.24
C LYS A 609 -11.72 -13.84 11.94
N PHE A 610 -10.72 -13.45 11.17
CA PHE A 610 -10.59 -12.06 10.73
C PHE A 610 -11.81 -11.63 9.89
N LEU A 611 -12.23 -12.47 8.93
CA LEU A 611 -13.38 -12.16 8.05
C LEU A 611 -14.73 -12.16 8.77
N GLU A 612 -14.86 -12.85 9.90
CA GLU A 612 -16.05 -12.79 10.76
C GLU A 612 -16.33 -11.36 11.28
N GLN A 613 -15.30 -10.51 11.35
CA GLN A 613 -15.44 -9.10 11.75
C GLN A 613 -16.17 -8.24 10.71
N LYS A 614 -16.31 -8.72 9.46
CA LYS A 614 -17.04 -8.03 8.36
C LYS A 614 -16.63 -6.57 8.16
N ILE A 615 -15.33 -6.31 8.19
CA ILE A 615 -14.73 -4.98 8.05
C ILE A 615 -15.13 -4.38 6.70
N GLN A 616 -15.51 -3.10 6.71
CA GLN A 616 -15.86 -2.34 5.51
C GLN A 616 -14.86 -1.21 5.33
N TYR A 617 -13.99 -1.34 4.32
CA TYR A 617 -13.05 -0.26 3.99
C TYR A 617 -13.73 0.83 3.14
N PRO A 618 -13.38 2.11 3.34
CA PRO A 618 -13.78 3.19 2.43
C PRO A 618 -13.33 2.88 0.98
N VAL A 619 -14.10 3.33 -0.02
CA VAL A 619 -13.80 3.04 -1.44
C VAL A 619 -12.43 3.53 -1.87
N LEU A 620 -12.06 4.72 -1.39
CA LEU A 620 -10.77 5.37 -1.64
C LEU A 620 -9.67 4.86 -0.69
N GLY A 621 -10.01 4.02 0.30
CA GLY A 621 -9.09 3.42 1.24
C GLY A 621 -8.42 2.14 0.71
N PRO A 622 -7.82 1.33 1.60
CA PRO A 622 -7.14 0.10 1.19
C PRO A 622 -8.13 -0.86 0.50
N PRO A 623 -7.75 -1.49 -0.62
CA PRO A 623 -8.56 -2.57 -1.16
C PRO A 623 -8.51 -3.79 -0.22
N PRO A 624 -9.63 -4.51 -0.01
CA PRO A 624 -9.58 -5.79 0.68
C PRO A 624 -8.74 -6.79 -0.14
N THR A 625 -8.24 -7.83 0.52
CA THR A 625 -7.46 -8.90 -0.13
C THR A 625 -8.37 -9.90 -0.86
N ARG A 626 -7.76 -10.90 -1.52
CA ARG A 626 -8.50 -12.00 -2.19
C ARG A 626 -8.94 -13.07 -1.20
N MET A 627 -8.58 -12.93 0.09
CA MET A 627 -8.75 -13.97 1.11
C MET A 627 -10.22 -14.36 1.28
N ALA A 628 -11.14 -13.39 1.27
CA ALA A 628 -12.56 -13.65 1.36
C ALA A 628 -13.07 -14.53 0.20
N GLY A 629 -12.75 -14.13 -1.04
CA GLY A 629 -13.11 -14.89 -2.25
C GLY A 629 -12.49 -16.29 -2.27
N PHE A 630 -11.24 -16.41 -1.82
CA PHE A 630 -10.50 -17.66 -1.76
C PHE A 630 -11.17 -18.69 -0.82
N PHE A 631 -11.72 -18.24 0.31
CA PHE A 631 -12.45 -19.11 1.24
C PHE A 631 -13.88 -19.38 0.78
N SER A 632 -14.60 -18.39 0.26
CA SER A 632 -15.99 -18.57 -0.18
C SER A 632 -16.10 -19.49 -1.40
N ASN A 633 -15.13 -19.42 -2.32
CA ASN A 633 -15.10 -20.32 -3.47
C ASN A 633 -14.79 -21.76 -3.03
N GLY A 634 -13.99 -21.96 -1.99
CA GLY A 634 -13.62 -23.30 -1.50
C GLY A 634 -12.23 -23.76 -1.94
N SER A 635 -11.49 -22.89 -2.64
CA SER A 635 -10.17 -23.19 -3.18
C SER A 635 -9.18 -23.49 -2.07
N CYS A 636 -9.27 -22.78 -0.95
CA CYS A 636 -8.46 -23.05 0.24
C CYS A 636 -8.59 -24.50 0.72
N GLN A 637 -9.82 -24.96 0.95
CA GLN A 637 -10.07 -26.32 1.45
C GLN A 637 -9.59 -27.36 0.43
N CYS A 638 -9.79 -27.11 -0.87
CA CYS A 638 -9.29 -27.99 -1.92
C CYS A 638 -7.76 -28.09 -1.91
N GLN A 639 -7.04 -26.96 -1.79
CA GLN A 639 -5.58 -26.93 -1.72
C GLN A 639 -5.05 -27.63 -0.46
N THR A 640 -5.67 -27.40 0.70
CA THR A 640 -5.32 -28.10 1.94
C THR A 640 -5.50 -29.62 1.80
N SER A 641 -6.62 -30.09 1.22
CA SER A 641 -6.83 -31.52 0.95
C SER A 641 -5.79 -32.12 0.00
N LEU A 642 -5.34 -31.35 -1.00
CA LEU A 642 -4.26 -31.77 -1.90
C LEU A 642 -2.94 -31.98 -1.15
N PHE A 643 -2.60 -31.11 -0.20
CA PHE A 643 -1.39 -31.27 0.60
C PHE A 643 -1.49 -32.40 1.64
N TYR A 644 -2.68 -32.70 2.16
CA TYR A 644 -2.89 -33.91 2.98
C TYR A 644 -2.65 -35.19 2.17
N LEU A 645 -3.13 -35.24 0.93
CA LEU A 645 -2.88 -36.37 0.03
C LEU A 645 -1.38 -36.62 -0.19
N VAL A 646 -0.55 -35.57 -0.23
CA VAL A 646 0.93 -35.72 -0.31
C VAL A 646 1.46 -36.51 0.88
N SER A 647 0.95 -36.24 2.10
CA SER A 647 1.37 -36.96 3.31
C SER A 647 0.93 -38.42 3.28
N ASP A 648 -0.28 -38.71 2.80
CA ASP A 648 -0.80 -40.08 2.66
C ASP A 648 0.01 -40.89 1.65
N ILE A 649 0.35 -40.28 0.51
CA ILE A 649 1.16 -40.91 -0.54
C ILE A 649 2.58 -41.18 -0.06
N TYR A 650 3.17 -40.24 0.71
CA TYR A 650 4.48 -40.46 1.32
C TYR A 650 4.44 -41.61 2.33
N GLU A 651 3.40 -41.69 3.17
CA GLU A 651 3.22 -42.79 4.11
C GLU A 651 3.12 -44.14 3.38
N LEU A 652 2.39 -44.20 2.27
CA LEU A 652 2.34 -45.36 1.39
C LEU A 652 3.73 -45.72 0.83
N ASP A 653 4.53 -44.75 0.40
CA ASP A 653 5.89 -44.97 -0.11
C ASP A 653 6.79 -45.61 0.96
N THR A 654 6.71 -45.11 2.19
CA THR A 654 7.52 -45.61 3.31
C THR A 654 7.12 -47.02 3.78
N ASN A 655 5.81 -47.32 3.81
CA ASN A 655 5.29 -48.60 4.30
C ASN A 655 5.24 -49.68 3.21
N GLY A 656 5.23 -49.29 1.93
CA GLY A 656 5.10 -50.20 0.79
C GLY A 656 3.66 -50.73 0.61
N LEU A 657 3.44 -51.55 -0.43
CA LEU A 657 2.09 -51.96 -0.86
C LEU A 657 1.47 -53.15 -0.09
N GLU A 658 2.28 -53.98 0.57
CA GLU A 658 1.82 -55.29 1.08
C GLU A 658 1.02 -55.16 2.39
N ASP A 659 1.33 -54.19 3.26
CA ASP A 659 0.70 -54.00 4.59
C ASP A 659 0.02 -52.62 4.76
N SER A 660 -0.45 -52.01 3.67
CA SER A 660 -0.96 -50.61 3.64
C SER A 660 -2.40 -50.46 3.16
N ALA A 661 -3.26 -51.48 3.36
CA ALA A 661 -4.63 -51.48 2.86
C ALA A 661 -5.46 -50.27 3.32
N GLU A 662 -5.37 -49.89 4.60
CA GLU A 662 -6.08 -48.72 5.16
C GLU A 662 -5.58 -47.40 4.54
N ILE A 663 -4.27 -47.27 4.32
CA ILE A 663 -3.67 -46.09 3.68
C ILE A 663 -4.13 -46.01 2.22
N GLN A 664 -4.18 -47.13 1.50
CA GLN A 664 -4.65 -47.19 0.11
C GLN A 664 -6.13 -46.83 -0.02
N GLU A 665 -6.97 -47.24 0.93
CA GLU A 665 -8.37 -46.85 1.00
C GLU A 665 -8.52 -45.35 1.28
N ARG A 666 -7.77 -44.82 2.25
CA ARG A 666 -7.74 -43.39 2.57
C ARG A 666 -7.33 -42.55 1.37
N ILE A 667 -6.28 -42.95 0.65
CA ILE A 667 -5.85 -42.31 -0.61
C ILE A 667 -6.96 -42.35 -1.67
N GLY A 668 -7.64 -43.49 -1.83
CA GLY A 668 -8.78 -43.62 -2.75
C GLY A 668 -9.92 -42.66 -2.44
N ASN A 669 -10.29 -42.55 -1.16
CA ASN A 669 -11.31 -41.61 -0.68
C ASN A 669 -10.89 -40.15 -0.90
N SER A 670 -9.61 -39.84 -0.65
CA SER A 670 -9.04 -38.51 -0.91
C SER A 670 -9.13 -38.14 -2.40
N PHE A 671 -8.76 -39.05 -3.31
CA PHE A 671 -8.90 -38.82 -4.75
C PHE A 671 -10.34 -38.49 -5.16
N LYS A 672 -11.31 -39.28 -4.70
CA LYS A 672 -12.73 -39.06 -5.00
C LYS A 672 -13.22 -37.70 -4.46
N SER A 673 -12.93 -37.40 -3.19
CA SER A 673 -13.32 -36.13 -2.58
C SER A 673 -12.69 -34.92 -3.27
N LEU A 674 -11.46 -35.05 -3.77
CA LEU A 674 -10.77 -33.98 -4.50
C LEU A 674 -11.47 -33.64 -5.82
N VAL A 675 -11.91 -34.64 -6.58
CA VAL A 675 -12.66 -34.39 -7.83
C VAL A 675 -14.01 -33.74 -7.54
N GLU A 676 -14.73 -34.20 -6.50
CA GLU A 676 -15.99 -33.59 -6.07
C GLU A 676 -15.77 -32.11 -5.73
N ARG A 677 -14.74 -31.79 -4.93
CA ARG A 677 -14.38 -30.41 -4.57
C ARG A 677 -14.00 -29.56 -5.78
N LEU A 678 -13.17 -30.07 -6.69
CA LEU A 678 -12.80 -29.35 -7.92
C LEU A 678 -14.03 -29.12 -8.81
N THR A 679 -14.97 -30.06 -8.85
CA THR A 679 -16.23 -29.92 -9.58
C THR A 679 -17.11 -28.84 -8.94
N ASP A 680 -17.17 -28.76 -7.61
CA ASP A 680 -17.87 -27.68 -6.90
C ASP A 680 -17.25 -26.31 -7.16
N LEU A 681 -15.91 -26.21 -7.22
CA LEU A 681 -15.23 -24.98 -7.64
C LEU A 681 -15.64 -24.56 -9.05
N PHE A 682 -15.64 -25.50 -10.00
CA PHE A 682 -16.08 -25.22 -11.36
C PHE A 682 -17.54 -24.78 -11.42
N ASN A 683 -18.43 -25.42 -10.64
CA ASN A 683 -19.84 -25.02 -10.57
C ASN A 683 -20.01 -23.57 -10.09
N LYS A 684 -19.17 -23.09 -9.17
CA LYS A 684 -19.15 -21.68 -8.72
C LYS A 684 -18.54 -20.70 -9.72
N CYS A 685 -17.90 -21.19 -10.78
CA CYS A 685 -17.39 -20.37 -11.88
C CYS A 685 -18.44 -20.15 -12.99
N LYS A 686 -19.50 -20.96 -13.03
CA LYS A 686 -20.51 -20.91 -14.11
C LYS A 686 -21.37 -19.65 -14.00
N GLY A 687 -21.56 -18.99 -15.13
CA GLY A 687 -22.44 -17.83 -15.29
C GLY A 687 -21.92 -16.95 -16.43
N ASP A 688 -22.65 -15.88 -16.72
CA ASP A 688 -22.21 -14.88 -17.70
C ASP A 688 -21.33 -13.83 -17.01
N LEU A 689 -20.16 -13.54 -17.58
CA LEU A 689 -19.25 -12.53 -17.01
C LEU A 689 -19.79 -11.10 -17.19
N ILE A 690 -20.60 -10.90 -18.22
CA ILE A 690 -21.21 -9.63 -18.59
C ILE A 690 -22.67 -9.91 -18.99
N GLU A 691 -23.61 -9.27 -18.29
CA GLU A 691 -25.04 -9.28 -18.62
C GLU A 691 -25.45 -7.94 -19.23
N VAL A 692 -26.30 -7.97 -20.26
CA VAL A 692 -26.98 -6.79 -20.81
C VAL A 692 -28.47 -6.92 -20.52
N ARG A 693 -29.01 -6.06 -19.65
CA ARG A 693 -30.46 -6.00 -19.36
C ARG A 693 -30.96 -4.57 -19.49
N ASP A 694 -32.05 -4.38 -20.22
CA ASP A 694 -32.71 -3.08 -20.41
C ASP A 694 -31.76 -1.95 -20.88
N GLY A 695 -30.74 -2.30 -21.68
CA GLY A 695 -29.72 -1.37 -22.15
C GLY A 695 -28.64 -1.01 -21.12
N THR A 696 -28.67 -1.63 -19.94
CA THR A 696 -27.64 -1.49 -18.90
C THR A 696 -26.69 -2.70 -18.89
N LEU A 697 -25.40 -2.41 -18.79
CA LEU A 697 -24.33 -3.41 -18.73
C LEU A 697 -24.06 -3.73 -17.25
N LYS A 698 -23.99 -5.01 -16.89
CA LYS A 698 -23.60 -5.46 -15.55
C LYS A 698 -22.45 -6.44 -15.66
N THR A 699 -21.39 -6.23 -14.88
CA THR A 699 -20.24 -7.14 -14.84
C THR A 699 -20.26 -8.02 -13.59
N HIS A 700 -19.68 -9.21 -13.71
CA HIS A 700 -19.59 -10.20 -12.62
C HIS A 700 -18.12 -10.54 -12.32
N PRO A 701 -17.34 -9.61 -11.73
CA PRO A 701 -15.90 -9.82 -11.49
C PRO A 701 -15.60 -11.01 -10.59
N ASN A 702 -16.51 -11.36 -9.68
CA ASN A 702 -16.36 -12.54 -8.80
C ASN A 702 -16.31 -13.86 -9.58
N LEU A 703 -17.03 -13.97 -10.70
CA LEU A 703 -16.98 -15.18 -11.55
C LEU A 703 -15.62 -15.30 -12.23
N LEU A 704 -15.05 -14.17 -12.68
CA LEU A 704 -13.71 -14.14 -13.25
C LEU A 704 -12.65 -14.49 -12.21
N GLU A 705 -12.73 -13.93 -10.99
CA GLU A 705 -11.80 -14.27 -9.91
C GLU A 705 -11.94 -15.76 -9.51
N ASN A 706 -13.15 -16.31 -9.49
CA ASN A 706 -13.38 -17.74 -9.24
C ASN A 706 -12.71 -18.62 -10.31
N LEU A 707 -12.77 -18.23 -11.58
CA LEU A 707 -12.05 -18.92 -12.67
C LEU A 707 -10.54 -18.88 -12.45
N VAL A 708 -9.98 -17.73 -12.05
CA VAL A 708 -8.55 -17.62 -11.73
C VAL A 708 -8.18 -18.52 -10.55
N PHE A 709 -8.97 -18.53 -9.47
CA PHE A 709 -8.75 -19.45 -8.35
C PHE A 709 -8.83 -20.92 -8.76
N PHE A 710 -9.74 -21.27 -9.68
CA PHE A 710 -9.81 -22.62 -10.24
C PHE A 710 -8.52 -22.98 -10.97
N VAL A 711 -7.98 -22.08 -11.81
CA VAL A 711 -6.70 -22.28 -12.52
C VAL A 711 -5.51 -22.43 -11.56
N GLU A 712 -5.45 -21.60 -10.52
CA GLU A 712 -4.41 -21.72 -9.49
C GLU A 712 -4.52 -23.08 -8.76
N THR A 713 -5.74 -23.49 -8.40
CA THR A 713 -6.00 -24.72 -7.63
C THR A 713 -5.78 -25.99 -8.46
N ILE A 714 -6.26 -26.02 -9.70
CA ILE A 714 -6.04 -27.17 -10.60
C ILE A 714 -4.55 -27.34 -10.85
N SER A 715 -3.77 -26.25 -10.99
CA SER A 715 -2.32 -26.34 -11.20
C SER A 715 -1.61 -27.00 -10.01
N ILE A 716 -2.00 -26.68 -8.77
CA ILE A 716 -1.52 -27.39 -7.57
C ILE A 716 -1.95 -28.86 -7.60
N ALA A 717 -3.20 -29.14 -7.98
CA ALA A 717 -3.67 -30.51 -8.13
C ALA A 717 -2.80 -31.29 -9.11
N LEU A 718 -2.35 -30.67 -10.21
CA LEU A 718 -1.48 -31.32 -11.20
C LEU A 718 -0.08 -31.59 -10.66
N TRP A 719 0.51 -30.66 -9.90
CA TRP A 719 1.80 -30.88 -9.28
C TRP A 719 1.76 -32.01 -8.24
N VAL A 720 0.72 -32.05 -7.40
CA VAL A 720 0.50 -33.15 -6.46
C VAL A 720 0.23 -34.47 -7.18
N SER A 721 -0.56 -34.45 -8.25
CA SER A 721 -0.84 -35.65 -9.06
C SER A 721 0.42 -36.18 -9.75
N SER A 722 1.31 -35.29 -10.21
CA SER A 722 2.62 -35.66 -10.75
C SER A 722 3.53 -36.28 -9.69
N TYR A 723 3.48 -35.80 -8.45
CA TYR A 723 4.16 -36.44 -7.33
C TYR A 723 3.60 -37.83 -7.06
N CYS A 724 2.27 -38.00 -7.02
CA CYS A 724 1.63 -39.31 -6.87
C CYS A 724 2.06 -40.29 -7.96
N ASP A 725 2.06 -39.87 -9.23
CA ASP A 725 2.55 -40.68 -10.36
C ASP A 725 4.02 -41.09 -10.18
N SER A 726 4.87 -40.18 -9.68
CA SER A 726 6.29 -40.47 -9.45
C SER A 726 6.54 -41.57 -8.40
N VAL A 727 5.63 -41.72 -7.44
CA VAL A 727 5.66 -42.76 -6.39
C VAL A 727 5.00 -44.06 -6.89
N LEU A 728 3.80 -43.96 -7.49
CA LEU A 728 3.00 -45.13 -7.88
C LEU A 728 3.55 -45.86 -9.12
N ARG A 729 4.15 -45.15 -10.08
CA ARG A 729 4.66 -45.76 -11.32
C ARG A 729 5.78 -46.79 -11.08
N PRO A 730 6.82 -46.51 -10.26
CA PRO A 730 7.81 -47.52 -9.88
C PRO A 730 7.20 -48.74 -9.19
N PHE A 731 6.26 -48.52 -8.27
CA PHE A 731 5.54 -49.59 -7.56
C PHE A 731 4.79 -50.52 -8.51
N LYS A 732 4.01 -49.97 -9.45
CA LYS A 732 3.29 -50.74 -10.48
C LYS A 732 4.25 -51.50 -11.39
N SER A 733 5.32 -50.85 -11.83
CA SER A 733 6.37 -51.46 -12.68
C SER A 733 7.06 -52.65 -11.98
N ASN A 734 7.38 -52.51 -10.69
CA ASN A 734 8.00 -53.56 -9.89
C ASN A 734 7.05 -54.74 -9.67
N LEU A 735 5.76 -54.48 -9.42
CA LEU A 735 4.74 -55.51 -9.25
C LEU A 735 4.52 -56.31 -10.55
N GLN A 736 4.48 -55.63 -11.70
CA GLN A 736 4.41 -56.29 -13.02
C GLN A 736 5.66 -57.13 -13.34
N LYS A 737 6.86 -56.65 -12.97
CA LYS A 737 8.11 -57.44 -13.09
C LYS A 737 8.11 -58.68 -12.20
N LYS A 738 7.61 -58.58 -10.95
CA LYS A 738 7.44 -59.73 -10.03
C LYS A 738 6.47 -60.77 -10.60
N LYS A 739 5.31 -60.34 -11.14
CA LYS A 739 4.35 -61.22 -11.83
C LYS A 739 5.00 -62.02 -12.96
N LYS A 740 5.77 -61.35 -13.83
CA LYS A 740 6.46 -62.00 -14.96
C LYS A 740 7.52 -63.03 -14.50
N LYS A 741 8.22 -62.77 -13.38
CA LYS A 741 9.26 -63.68 -12.85
C LYS A 741 8.70 -64.92 -12.14
N LYS A 742 7.59 -64.80 -11.39
CA LYS A 742 7.08 -65.91 -10.57
C LYS A 742 6.12 -66.88 -11.28
N LYS A 743 5.66 -66.61 -12.51
CA LYS A 743 4.59 -67.39 -13.19
C LYS A 743 3.33 -67.58 -12.31
N GLU A 744 3.11 -66.69 -11.34
CA GLU A 744 1.91 -66.69 -10.50
C GLU A 744 0.78 -65.92 -11.21
N SER A 745 -0.37 -66.56 -11.41
CA SER A 745 -1.52 -66.00 -12.12
C SER A 745 -2.37 -65.04 -11.26
N SER A 746 -2.14 -64.92 -9.95
CA SER A 746 -3.13 -64.36 -9.01
C SER A 746 -2.70 -63.16 -8.15
N VAL A 747 -1.61 -62.46 -8.42
CA VAL A 747 -1.32 -61.22 -7.65
C VAL A 747 -2.35 -60.14 -8.03
N ALA A 748 -3.32 -59.88 -7.16
CA ALA A 748 -4.32 -58.84 -7.37
C ALA A 748 -3.63 -57.47 -7.52
N MET A 749 -4.11 -56.62 -8.44
CA MET A 749 -3.62 -55.24 -8.52
C MET A 749 -4.15 -54.46 -7.31
N PRO A 750 -3.26 -53.81 -6.53
CA PRO A 750 -3.70 -52.94 -5.44
C PRO A 750 -4.71 -51.88 -5.91
N PRO A 751 -5.82 -51.64 -5.18
CA PRO A 751 -6.89 -50.71 -5.58
C PRO A 751 -6.41 -49.28 -5.85
N VAL A 752 -5.35 -48.84 -5.17
CA VAL A 752 -4.78 -47.48 -5.30
C VAL A 752 -4.42 -47.12 -6.75
N PHE A 753 -3.99 -48.09 -7.56
CA PHE A 753 -3.66 -47.84 -8.97
C PHE A 753 -4.91 -47.59 -9.83
N THR A 754 -6.01 -48.27 -9.53
CA THR A 754 -7.29 -48.05 -10.23
C THR A 754 -7.86 -46.69 -9.81
N HIS A 755 -7.89 -46.41 -8.50
CA HIS A 755 -8.36 -45.12 -7.98
C HIS A 755 -7.60 -43.93 -8.56
N PHE A 756 -6.27 -44.02 -8.70
CA PHE A 756 -5.48 -42.95 -9.31
C PHE A 756 -5.79 -42.78 -10.81
N LEU A 757 -6.00 -43.87 -11.56
CA LEU A 757 -6.34 -43.78 -12.97
C LEU A 757 -7.72 -43.16 -13.19
N ASP A 758 -8.70 -43.55 -12.36
CA ASP A 758 -10.05 -42.99 -12.38
C ASP A 758 -10.00 -41.49 -12.06
N TYR A 759 -9.28 -41.12 -11.00
CA TYR A 759 -9.02 -39.72 -10.62
C TYR A 759 -8.42 -38.89 -11.75
N VAL A 760 -7.35 -39.38 -12.39
CA VAL A 760 -6.72 -38.66 -13.52
C VAL A 760 -7.69 -38.52 -14.69
N THR A 761 -8.51 -39.54 -14.97
CA THR A 761 -9.51 -39.50 -16.04
C THR A 761 -10.57 -38.45 -15.75
N GLU A 762 -11.12 -38.44 -14.53
CA GLU A 762 -12.10 -37.43 -14.11
C GLU A 762 -11.52 -36.02 -14.13
N LEU A 763 -10.24 -35.86 -13.73
CA LEU A 763 -9.53 -34.59 -13.78
C LEU A 763 -9.36 -34.06 -15.21
N GLN A 764 -9.06 -34.95 -16.17
CA GLN A 764 -8.99 -34.62 -17.60
C GLN A 764 -10.36 -34.18 -18.13
N THR A 765 -11.42 -34.92 -17.79
CA THR A 765 -12.80 -34.59 -18.18
C THR A 765 -13.24 -33.25 -17.60
N LEU A 766 -13.01 -33.02 -16.30
CA LEU A 766 -13.35 -31.75 -15.65
C LEU A 766 -12.60 -30.58 -16.29
N THR A 767 -11.29 -30.71 -16.51
CA THR A 767 -10.49 -29.65 -17.14
C THR A 767 -10.97 -29.36 -18.56
N SER A 768 -11.36 -30.40 -19.32
CA SER A 768 -11.93 -30.24 -20.67
C SER A 768 -13.26 -29.49 -20.62
N ASN A 769 -14.15 -29.83 -19.67
CA ASN A 769 -15.42 -29.14 -19.47
C ASN A 769 -15.23 -27.65 -19.13
N VAL A 770 -14.22 -27.31 -18.33
CA VAL A 770 -13.90 -25.91 -18.01
C VAL A 770 -13.41 -25.17 -19.24
N ILE A 771 -12.55 -25.79 -20.05
CA ILE A 771 -12.07 -25.20 -21.31
C ILE A 771 -13.25 -24.94 -22.27
N ASP A 772 -14.22 -25.85 -22.35
CA ASP A 772 -15.40 -25.65 -23.19
C ASP A 772 -16.33 -24.56 -22.65
N HIS A 773 -16.46 -24.42 -21.33
CA HIS A 773 -17.16 -23.28 -20.73
C HIS A 773 -16.47 -21.94 -21.08
N ILE A 774 -15.14 -21.88 -20.98
CA ILE A 774 -14.34 -20.70 -21.34
C ILE A 774 -14.55 -20.33 -22.82
N LYS A 775 -14.53 -21.30 -23.74
CA LYS A 775 -14.86 -21.03 -25.16
C LYS A 775 -16.26 -20.45 -25.32
N GLY A 776 -17.23 -20.94 -24.55
CA GLY A 776 -18.59 -20.38 -24.52
C GLY A 776 -18.58 -18.91 -24.11
N LEU A 777 -17.83 -18.55 -23.06
CA LEU A 777 -17.66 -17.17 -22.62
C LEU A 777 -16.97 -16.31 -23.69
N GLU A 778 -15.94 -16.82 -24.36
CA GLU A 778 -15.27 -16.11 -25.47
C GLU A 778 -16.25 -15.76 -26.60
N ILE A 779 -17.12 -16.71 -26.96
CA ILE A 779 -18.14 -16.52 -28.00
C ILE A 779 -19.15 -15.44 -27.57
N ILE A 780 -19.66 -15.51 -26.34
CA ILE A 780 -20.62 -14.51 -25.80
C ILE A 780 -19.99 -13.11 -25.80
N LEU A 781 -18.76 -12.97 -25.29
CA LEU A 781 -18.05 -11.70 -25.25
C LEU A 781 -17.76 -11.15 -26.67
N THR A 782 -17.45 -12.03 -27.62
CA THR A 782 -17.27 -11.65 -29.03
C THR A 782 -18.58 -11.17 -29.65
N ALA A 783 -19.70 -11.84 -29.37
CA ALA A 783 -21.01 -11.44 -29.85
C ALA A 783 -21.42 -10.05 -29.31
N LEU A 784 -21.23 -9.80 -28.02
CA LEU A 784 -21.50 -8.50 -27.40
C LEU A 784 -20.69 -7.37 -28.06
N LYS A 785 -19.41 -7.62 -28.36
CA LYS A 785 -18.54 -6.65 -29.04
C LYS A 785 -18.98 -6.37 -30.48
N LEU A 786 -19.53 -7.36 -31.18
CA LEU A 786 -20.06 -7.19 -32.55
C LEU A 786 -21.40 -6.45 -32.57
N GLU A 787 -22.29 -6.70 -31.59
CA GLU A 787 -23.56 -5.98 -31.45
C GLU A 787 -23.33 -4.48 -31.24
N GLU A 788 -22.32 -4.10 -30.45
CA GLU A 788 -21.95 -2.70 -30.23
C GLU A 788 -21.57 -1.96 -31.54
N LEU A 789 -20.88 -2.65 -32.47
CA LEU A 789 -20.48 -2.10 -33.76
C LEU A 789 -21.66 -1.87 -34.73
N SER A 790 -22.82 -2.50 -34.48
CA SER A 790 -23.97 -2.52 -35.42
C SER A 790 -24.98 -1.38 -35.24
N LEU A 791 -24.94 -0.65 -34.11
CA LEU A 791 -25.88 0.43 -33.79
C LEU A 791 -25.44 1.75 -34.45
N LYS A 792 -26.03 2.07 -35.62
CA LYS A 792 -25.86 3.34 -36.33
C LYS A 792 -26.35 4.54 -35.51
N ASP A 793 -25.51 5.58 -35.46
CA ASP A 793 -25.69 6.80 -34.69
C ASP A 793 -26.89 7.66 -35.13
N THR A 794 -27.72 8.09 -34.18
CA THR A 794 -28.67 9.20 -34.35
C THR A 794 -28.19 10.41 -33.57
N LEU A 795 -28.18 11.55 -34.25
CA LEU A 795 -27.53 12.81 -33.89
C LEU A 795 -28.26 13.55 -32.75
N HIS A 796 -27.46 14.28 -31.94
CA HIS A 796 -27.80 15.17 -30.81
C HIS A 796 -27.83 14.56 -29.38
N LEU A 797 -26.63 14.17 -28.90
CA LEU A 797 -26.09 14.15 -27.50
C LEU A 797 -24.74 13.40 -27.52
N GLN A 798 -23.82 13.82 -28.39
CA GLN A 798 -22.79 12.94 -28.98
C GLN A 798 -21.57 12.61 -28.10
N GLU A 799 -21.09 13.51 -27.23
CA GLU A 799 -19.79 13.32 -26.57
C GLU A 799 -19.86 12.38 -25.36
N GLU A 800 -20.80 12.58 -24.44
CA GLU A 800 -20.96 11.71 -23.27
C GLU A 800 -21.28 10.26 -23.69
N LYS A 801 -22.17 10.09 -24.68
CA LYS A 801 -22.48 8.78 -25.28
C LYS A 801 -21.25 8.11 -25.92
N LYS A 802 -20.34 8.90 -26.52
CA LYS A 802 -19.08 8.38 -27.10
C LYS A 802 -18.15 7.84 -26.01
N PHE A 803 -18.01 8.56 -24.90
CA PHE A 803 -17.22 8.10 -23.77
C PHE A 803 -17.84 6.86 -23.12
N THR A 804 -19.16 6.79 -22.97
CA THR A 804 -19.83 5.59 -22.45
C THR A 804 -19.57 4.35 -23.32
N LYS A 805 -19.70 4.45 -24.65
CA LYS A 805 -19.33 3.35 -25.58
C LYS A 805 -17.87 2.95 -25.42
N THR A 806 -16.97 3.94 -25.37
CA THR A 806 -15.52 3.69 -25.19
C THR A 806 -15.22 2.92 -23.90
N VAL A 807 -15.83 3.31 -22.79
CA VAL A 807 -15.69 2.65 -21.49
C VAL A 807 -16.19 1.21 -21.54
N GLN A 808 -17.38 0.99 -22.10
CA GLN A 808 -17.97 -0.34 -22.21
C GLN A 808 -17.11 -1.25 -23.08
N GLY A 809 -16.64 -0.77 -24.24
CA GLY A 809 -15.73 -1.50 -25.12
C GLY A 809 -14.38 -1.83 -24.47
N LYS A 810 -13.82 -0.94 -23.63
CA LYS A 810 -12.61 -1.22 -22.83
C LYS A 810 -12.85 -2.35 -21.82
N VAL A 811 -13.98 -2.33 -21.11
CA VAL A 811 -14.33 -3.38 -20.15
C VAL A 811 -14.52 -4.73 -20.86
N GLN A 812 -15.32 -4.78 -21.92
CA GLN A 812 -15.56 -6.00 -22.68
C GLN A 812 -14.27 -6.60 -23.26
N SER A 813 -13.40 -5.75 -23.84
CA SER A 813 -12.11 -6.20 -24.39
C SER A 813 -11.20 -6.76 -23.29
N SER A 814 -11.17 -6.12 -22.12
CA SER A 814 -10.39 -6.61 -20.99
C SER A 814 -10.87 -7.97 -20.47
N TYR A 815 -12.18 -8.21 -20.41
CA TYR A 815 -12.74 -9.52 -20.01
C TYR A 815 -12.41 -10.59 -21.05
N HIS A 816 -12.50 -10.25 -22.33
CA HIS A 816 -12.14 -11.15 -23.42
C HIS A 816 -10.66 -11.56 -23.33
N HIS A 817 -9.76 -10.60 -23.11
CA HIS A 817 -8.33 -10.88 -22.93
C HIS A 817 -8.05 -11.78 -21.72
N SER A 818 -8.70 -11.53 -20.57
CA SER A 818 -8.58 -12.39 -19.38
C SER A 818 -8.97 -13.85 -19.69
N VAL A 819 -10.12 -14.05 -20.32
CA VAL A 819 -10.65 -15.39 -20.62
C VAL A 819 -9.75 -16.12 -21.62
N GLN A 820 -9.17 -15.41 -22.59
CA GLN A 820 -8.19 -15.96 -23.52
C GLN A 820 -6.93 -16.47 -22.81
N GLU A 821 -6.29 -15.64 -21.97
CA GLU A 821 -5.08 -16.05 -21.23
C GLU A 821 -5.35 -17.26 -20.30
N ILE A 822 -6.48 -17.25 -19.58
CA ILE A 822 -6.95 -18.36 -18.74
C ILE A 822 -7.14 -19.63 -19.60
N GLY A 823 -7.83 -19.51 -20.73
CA GLY A 823 -8.11 -20.61 -21.64
C GLY A 823 -6.86 -21.23 -22.26
N GLU A 824 -5.91 -20.40 -22.69
CA GLU A 824 -4.61 -20.85 -23.21
C GLU A 824 -3.80 -21.61 -22.16
N LEU A 825 -3.74 -21.09 -20.94
CA LEU A 825 -3.03 -21.75 -19.85
C LEU A 825 -3.67 -23.11 -19.52
N LEU A 826 -5.00 -23.18 -19.41
CA LEU A 826 -5.70 -24.44 -19.14
C LEU A 826 -5.51 -25.47 -20.24
N LYS A 827 -5.48 -25.07 -21.53
CA LYS A 827 -5.16 -25.98 -22.64
C LYS A 827 -3.78 -26.60 -22.47
N LYS A 828 -2.76 -25.78 -22.17
CA LYS A 828 -1.40 -26.26 -21.87
C LYS A 828 -1.40 -27.22 -20.67
N ARG A 829 -2.14 -26.88 -19.60
CA ARG A 829 -2.28 -27.72 -18.41
C ARG A 829 -2.93 -29.06 -18.73
N LEU A 830 -4.03 -29.09 -19.49
CA LEU A 830 -4.69 -30.33 -19.90
C LEU A 830 -3.74 -31.31 -20.59
N ASP A 831 -2.84 -30.80 -21.45
CA ASP A 831 -1.85 -31.64 -22.12
C ASP A 831 -0.82 -32.26 -21.16
N THR A 832 -0.54 -31.61 -20.03
CA THR A 832 0.29 -32.18 -18.96
C THR A 832 -0.45 -33.28 -18.19
N ILE A 833 -1.77 -33.13 -17.96
CA ILE A 833 -2.59 -34.15 -17.30
C ILE A 833 -2.63 -35.43 -18.14
N LYS A 834 -2.72 -35.31 -19.47
CA LYS A 834 -2.71 -36.45 -20.40
C LYS A 834 -1.42 -37.29 -20.32
N LYS A 835 -0.33 -36.72 -19.80
CA LYS A 835 0.96 -37.42 -19.61
C LYS A 835 1.02 -38.22 -18.30
N LEU A 836 0.12 -37.98 -17.34
CA LEU A 836 0.01 -38.75 -16.11
C LEU A 836 -0.57 -40.15 -16.43
N LYS A 837 0.31 -41.10 -16.71
CA LYS A 837 -0.05 -42.50 -16.94
C LYS A 837 0.81 -43.37 -16.02
N ILE A 838 0.15 -44.17 -15.18
CA ILE A 838 0.77 -45.19 -14.33
C ILE A 838 0.63 -46.58 -14.93
#